data_AF-A0A6M1YSF1-F1
#
_entry.id   AF-A0A6M1YSF1-F1
#
_cell.length_a   1.000
_cell.length_b   1.000
_cell.length_c   1.000
_cell.angle_alpha   90.00
_cell.angle_beta   90.00
_cell.angle_gamma   90.00
#
_symmetry.space_group_name_H-M   'P 1'
#
loop_
_entity.id
_entity.type
_entity.pdbx_description
1 polymer ?
#
loop_
_entity_poly.entity_id
_entity_poly.type
_entity_poly.pdbx_seq_one_letter_code
_entity_poly.pdbx_strand_id
1 'polypeptide(L)'
;MKKYLLILFLCFQQVVCYTFENSQNDKLRILVGSPIHQTPAILKEFLNSLNHLEKNTFTLDYFFVDDNDIEESSQMLKDFSQKLDQNSNALIFSKKNDSNYHCDEFTHHWNKKSIWKVAKFKDLMIKKALIENYDYLFLIDSDLVLYPKTIEQLLIAKKDIISNIFWTKWTPDSELRPQVWLTDNYTMYKKEISEDLTQKEINKRIYDFLNRLKDPGVYEVGGLGACTLISQAALKKGISFEQIKNFSYFLGEDRHFCIRATILGLPLFVDTHYPAYHIYRESYLAGVEDFKKNCGISNLSNSNKFFQNYPIFQKVNIDKSRLWYFMESCSPGKYLEPCFLKHIDKNNVSSILEIGSRDLIDAVDLSEYYKCHVFTFECNPECLDVCKTNDKVSPNVTLVEKAAWEVTETISFYPTIHTEGKVSDPGLSSCFNMTEKTLTQYGQKYIEVPAIRIDQWLQEENFENIDMICMNTNGAALNILKGLGSFLEKTKYIITDCKTSYDYESECLLYEIVEFLKDKYFEIIPTEMENDYLFVNKKLISSVSVVEDDAPEINGLKKTFSNQKTYNNNSELDSRFFLITDEQTKSMEGIPFPKYWWSRPFEYKWASKFTGQEYTVLDAGCGITHPFKWYLGNTCSKAWACDIDPQILDYETIMKQTKSDFGQDAYDIMYENIHQWMKVNLVCSSICSLPNYMPMFDRIFCISMLEHLSNDEMKQTLKEFAKKLSSKGLLVITVDYPTIHPKKLLEIAASEGLIPAGNIELGSPPKNAVNGNPYYPALYVYRCVLKHDKSF
;
A
#
# COMPACT_ATOMS: atom_id res chain seq x y z
N MET A 1 42.99 33.81 -52.37
CA MET A 1 41.92 33.28 -51.48
C MET A 1 42.27 31.97 -50.79
N LYS A 2 42.72 30.90 -51.48
CA LYS A 2 43.04 29.60 -50.82
C LYS A 2 44.16 29.65 -49.75
N LYS A 3 45.17 30.53 -49.89
CA LYS A 3 46.24 30.68 -48.87
C LYS A 3 45.79 31.41 -47.59
N TYR A 4 44.84 32.33 -47.67
CA TYR A 4 44.30 33.04 -46.49
C TYR A 4 43.32 32.18 -45.70
N LEU A 5 42.55 31.31 -46.38
CA LEU A 5 41.69 30.33 -45.71
C LEU A 5 42.50 29.28 -44.93
N LEU A 6 43.66 28.86 -45.46
CA LEU A 6 44.50 27.86 -44.80
C LEU A 6 45.19 28.41 -43.54
N ILE A 7 45.59 29.70 -43.55
CA ILE A 7 46.16 30.38 -42.39
C ILE A 7 45.09 30.63 -41.32
N LEU A 8 43.87 31.00 -41.70
CA LEU A 8 42.74 31.10 -40.76
C LEU A 8 42.38 29.74 -40.14
N PHE A 9 42.43 28.66 -40.90
CA PHE A 9 42.13 27.31 -40.41
C PHE A 9 43.23 26.78 -39.47
N LEU A 10 44.50 27.09 -39.75
CA LEU A 10 45.64 26.72 -38.90
C LEU A 10 45.72 27.54 -37.61
N CYS A 11 45.38 28.85 -37.66
CA CYS A 11 45.23 29.66 -36.45
C CYS A 11 44.03 29.22 -35.61
N PHE A 12 42.91 28.80 -36.23
CA PHE A 12 41.77 28.25 -35.51
C PHE A 12 42.09 26.89 -34.86
N GLN A 13 42.83 26.00 -35.55
CA GLN A 13 43.27 24.74 -34.96
C GLN A 13 44.31 24.94 -33.86
N GLN A 14 45.22 25.90 -33.97
CA GLN A 14 46.15 26.21 -32.87
C GLN A 14 45.43 26.85 -31.68
N VAL A 15 44.45 27.75 -31.87
CA VAL A 15 43.67 28.31 -30.75
C VAL A 15 42.77 27.25 -30.10
N VAL A 16 42.22 26.32 -30.87
CA VAL A 16 41.39 25.21 -30.35
C VAL A 16 42.24 24.11 -29.69
N CYS A 17 43.47 23.85 -30.16
CA CYS A 17 44.37 22.89 -29.50
C CYS A 17 45.04 23.50 -28.25
N TYR A 18 45.39 24.80 -28.26
CA TYR A 18 45.99 25.46 -27.09
C TYR A 18 44.99 25.71 -25.96
N THR A 19 43.67 25.69 -26.24
CA THR A 19 42.62 25.80 -25.21
C THR A 19 42.19 24.44 -24.65
N PHE A 20 42.53 23.32 -25.31
CA PHE A 20 42.23 21.97 -24.80
C PHE A 20 43.41 21.31 -24.07
N GLU A 21 44.65 21.75 -24.29
CA GLU A 21 45.83 21.15 -23.65
C GLU A 21 46.37 21.94 -22.45
N ASN A 22 45.66 22.99 -21.98
CA ASN A 22 46.10 23.82 -20.85
C ASN A 22 45.03 24.21 -19.82
N SER A 23 43.90 23.51 -19.74
CA SER A 23 43.18 23.44 -18.47
C SER A 23 43.79 22.29 -17.67
N GLN A 24 44.59 22.60 -16.65
CA GLN A 24 44.64 21.70 -15.51
C GLN A 24 43.19 21.33 -15.15
N ASN A 25 42.98 20.04 -14.91
CA ASN A 25 41.69 19.38 -14.77
C ASN A 25 40.97 19.92 -13.51
N ASP A 26 40.45 21.15 -13.57
CA ASP A 26 39.82 21.83 -12.44
C ASP A 26 38.48 21.15 -12.18
N LYS A 27 38.52 20.19 -11.26
CA LYS A 27 37.35 19.53 -10.71
C LYS A 27 36.41 20.58 -10.11
N LEU A 28 35.11 20.42 -10.36
CA LEU A 28 34.09 21.28 -9.79
C LEU A 28 34.13 21.22 -8.26
N ARG A 29 34.02 22.36 -7.59
CA ARG A 29 33.97 22.44 -6.13
C ARG A 29 32.53 22.39 -5.66
N ILE A 30 32.17 21.37 -4.89
CA ILE A 30 30.82 21.19 -4.37
C ILE A 30 30.85 21.25 -2.85
N LEU A 31 30.01 22.10 -2.28
CA LEU A 31 29.75 22.12 -0.84
C LEU A 31 28.60 21.16 -0.53
N VAL A 32 28.83 20.14 0.29
CA VAL A 32 27.77 19.28 0.83
C VAL A 32 27.26 19.89 2.13
N GLY A 33 25.98 20.29 2.15
CA GLY A 33 25.33 20.89 3.31
C GLY A 33 24.31 19.95 3.94
N SER A 34 24.39 19.72 5.24
CA SER A 34 23.42 18.88 5.95
C SER A 34 23.18 19.34 7.39
N PRO A 35 21.92 19.60 7.80
CA PRO A 35 21.53 19.60 9.21
C PRO A 35 21.47 18.17 9.73
N ILE A 36 22.14 17.89 10.85
CA ILE A 36 22.30 16.54 11.37
C ILE A 36 21.72 16.44 12.77
N HIS A 37 20.64 15.67 12.88
CA HIS A 37 20.00 15.25 14.13
C HIS A 37 19.59 13.78 13.94
N GLN A 38 20.48 12.85 14.27
CA GLN A 38 20.29 11.42 14.01
C GLN A 38 20.88 10.52 15.09
N THR A 39 20.36 9.29 15.16
CA THR A 39 20.96 8.23 15.99
C THR A 39 22.29 7.76 15.38
N PRO A 40 23.22 7.22 16.19
CA PRO A 40 24.51 6.77 15.70
C PRO A 40 24.41 5.73 14.57
N ALA A 41 23.41 4.86 14.63
CA ALA A 41 23.20 3.81 13.64
C ALA A 41 22.85 4.38 12.25
N ILE A 42 21.92 5.33 12.18
CA ILE A 42 21.53 6.00 10.92
C ILE A 42 22.66 6.89 10.41
N LEU A 43 23.25 7.69 11.31
CA LEU A 43 24.32 8.62 10.96
C LEU A 43 25.54 7.90 10.37
N LYS A 44 25.86 6.71 10.88
CA LYS A 44 26.95 5.87 10.35
C LYS A 44 26.75 5.58 8.87
N GLU A 45 25.54 5.21 8.48
CA GLU A 45 25.23 4.82 7.11
C GLU A 45 25.18 6.01 6.15
N PHE A 46 24.67 7.15 6.62
CA PHE A 46 24.76 8.41 5.91
C PHE A 46 26.22 8.81 5.62
N LEU A 47 27.07 8.89 6.65
CA LEU A 47 28.49 9.26 6.51
C LEU A 47 29.26 8.26 5.64
N ASN A 48 28.97 6.97 5.78
CA ASN A 48 29.56 5.95 4.92
C ASN A 48 29.19 6.19 3.45
N SER A 49 27.94 6.50 3.14
CA SER A 49 27.53 6.73 1.74
C SER A 49 28.26 7.91 1.11
N LEU A 50 28.49 9.01 1.85
CA LEU A 50 29.26 10.16 1.38
C LEU A 50 30.73 9.82 1.09
N ASN A 51 31.34 8.96 1.90
CA ASN A 51 32.71 8.50 1.68
C ASN A 51 32.85 7.69 0.38
N HIS A 52 31.84 6.90 0.03
CA HIS A 52 31.85 6.01 -1.13
C HIS A 52 31.41 6.68 -2.45
N LEU A 53 31.09 7.97 -2.45
CA LEU A 53 30.79 8.70 -3.68
C LEU A 53 31.99 8.69 -4.65
N GLU A 54 31.71 8.38 -5.92
CA GLU A 54 32.65 8.52 -7.02
C GLU A 54 32.88 10.01 -7.31
N LYS A 55 34.15 10.44 -7.25
CA LYS A 55 34.56 11.87 -7.32
C LYS A 55 35.46 12.10 -8.54
N ASN A 56 34.98 11.72 -9.71
CA ASN A 56 35.74 11.78 -10.95
C ASN A 56 35.84 13.24 -11.45
N THR A 57 34.74 13.99 -11.41
CA THR A 57 34.63 15.33 -11.98
C THR A 57 34.59 16.47 -10.95
N PHE A 58 34.54 16.16 -9.65
CA PHE A 58 34.37 17.15 -8.59
C PHE A 58 35.22 16.84 -7.33
N THR A 59 35.36 17.85 -6.48
CA THR A 59 35.82 17.74 -5.09
C THR A 59 34.71 18.14 -4.13
N LEU A 60 34.73 17.56 -2.92
CA LEU A 60 33.74 17.84 -1.89
C LEU A 60 34.38 18.55 -0.70
N ASP A 61 33.75 19.63 -0.27
CA ASP A 61 33.86 20.17 1.07
C ASP A 61 32.50 19.95 1.78
N TYR A 62 32.49 19.89 3.10
CA TYR A 62 31.31 19.60 3.90
C TYR A 62 31.01 20.73 4.88
N PHE A 63 29.73 21.08 5.01
CA PHE A 63 29.20 21.99 6.02
C PHE A 63 28.08 21.28 6.78
N PHE A 64 28.43 20.71 7.93
CA PHE A 64 27.48 20.01 8.78
C PHE A 64 27.06 20.90 9.95
N VAL A 65 25.76 21.02 10.16
CA VAL A 65 25.21 21.62 11.38
C VAL A 65 24.91 20.49 12.35
N ASP A 66 25.69 20.42 13.42
CA ASP A 66 25.51 19.43 14.48
C ASP A 66 24.38 19.89 15.42
N ASP A 67 23.21 19.28 15.22
CA ASP A 67 21.97 19.50 15.97
C ASP A 67 21.56 18.22 16.73
N ASN A 68 22.50 17.28 16.91
CA ASN A 68 22.25 16.01 17.61
C ASN A 68 22.06 16.21 19.12
N ASP A 69 21.15 15.43 19.70
CA ASP A 69 21.01 15.30 21.15
C ASP A 69 21.92 14.21 21.74
N ILE A 70 22.40 13.28 20.90
CA ILE A 70 23.26 12.15 21.27
C ILE A 70 24.73 12.52 21.06
N GLU A 71 25.53 12.53 22.13
CA GLU A 71 26.94 12.91 22.08
C GLU A 71 27.78 11.97 21.19
N GLU A 72 27.41 10.68 21.10
CA GLU A 72 28.06 9.74 20.17
C GLU A 72 27.90 10.18 18.71
N SER A 73 26.70 10.61 18.31
CA SER A 73 26.45 11.16 16.95
C SER A 73 27.29 12.42 16.69
N SER A 74 27.34 13.34 17.64
CA SER A 74 28.21 14.52 17.55
C SER A 74 29.70 14.15 17.45
N GLN A 75 30.14 13.12 18.17
CA GLN A 75 31.51 12.62 18.09
C GLN A 75 31.82 11.99 16.72
N MET A 76 30.88 11.24 16.14
CA MET A 76 31.03 10.68 14.79
C MET A 76 31.25 11.75 13.72
N LEU A 77 30.61 12.93 13.85
CA LEU A 77 30.86 14.05 12.94
C LEU A 77 32.29 14.59 13.08
N LYS A 78 32.80 14.73 14.31
CA LYS A 78 34.19 15.15 14.57
C LYS A 78 35.18 14.14 13.99
N ASP A 79 34.92 12.85 14.20
CA ASP A 79 35.76 11.76 13.69
C ASP A 79 35.75 11.73 12.15
N PHE A 80 34.59 11.98 11.53
CA PHE A 80 34.49 12.11 10.08
C PHE A 80 35.34 13.26 9.56
N SER A 81 35.24 14.45 10.17
CA SER A 81 36.03 15.63 9.81
C SER A 81 37.54 15.38 9.91
N GLN A 82 37.99 14.64 10.93
CA GLN A 82 39.41 14.30 11.12
C GLN A 82 39.95 13.28 10.11
N LYS A 83 39.08 12.44 9.53
CA LYS A 83 39.44 11.38 8.58
C LYS A 83 39.44 11.85 7.12
N LEU A 84 39.03 13.08 6.84
CA LEU A 84 39.03 13.61 5.48
C LEU A 84 40.45 13.77 4.94
N ASP A 85 40.61 13.47 3.65
CA ASP A 85 41.86 13.67 2.93
C ASP A 85 42.20 15.16 2.83
N GLN A 86 43.48 15.48 2.56
CA GLN A 86 43.99 16.87 2.49
C GLN A 86 43.26 17.78 1.48
N ASN A 87 42.48 17.21 0.55
CA ASN A 87 41.74 17.93 -0.49
C ASN A 87 40.27 18.19 -0.15
N SER A 88 39.81 17.81 1.05
CA SER A 88 38.44 17.97 1.51
C SER A 88 38.42 18.54 2.93
N ASN A 89 37.58 19.53 3.17
CA ASN A 89 37.38 20.09 4.51
C ASN A 89 35.96 19.82 5.00
N ALA A 90 35.80 19.57 6.31
CA ALA A 90 34.49 19.57 6.95
C ALA A 90 34.44 20.66 8.02
N LEU A 91 33.51 21.60 7.88
CA LEU A 91 33.16 22.54 8.94
C LEU A 91 31.95 22.00 9.71
N ILE A 92 32.15 21.78 11.01
CA ILE A 92 31.09 21.39 11.93
C ILE A 92 30.66 22.63 12.71
N PHE A 93 29.44 23.10 12.45
CA PHE A 93 28.84 24.21 13.16
C PHE A 93 27.92 23.66 14.26
N SER A 94 28.38 23.67 15.50
CA SER A 94 27.57 23.22 16.64
C SER A 94 26.73 24.37 17.21
N LYS A 95 25.43 24.13 17.39
CA LYS A 95 24.52 25.09 18.03
C LYS A 95 23.46 24.36 18.88
N LYS A 96 23.78 24.07 20.14
CA LYS A 96 22.81 23.54 21.12
C LYS A 96 21.74 24.60 21.44
N ASN A 97 20.46 24.30 21.21
CA ASN A 97 19.32 25.07 21.72
C ASN A 97 18.00 24.24 21.75
N ASP A 98 17.21 24.43 22.82
CA ASP A 98 15.97 23.74 23.23
C ASP A 98 14.84 23.75 22.17
N SER A 99 14.81 22.76 21.29
CA SER A 99 13.60 22.44 20.52
C SER A 99 13.39 20.93 20.48
N ASN A 100 12.36 20.45 21.19
CA ASN A 100 11.95 19.05 21.17
C ASN A 100 11.48 18.65 19.77
N TYR A 101 12.40 18.10 18.98
CA TYR A 101 12.12 17.32 17.77
C TYR A 101 12.07 15.85 18.19
N HIS A 102 11.03 15.12 17.77
CA HIS A 102 10.87 13.70 18.07
C HIS A 102 10.46 12.99 16.79
N CYS A 103 11.23 11.98 16.42
CA CYS A 103 10.92 11.04 15.36
C CYS A 103 10.60 9.68 16.01
N ASP A 104 9.51 9.04 15.60
CA ASP A 104 9.15 7.69 16.02
C ASP A 104 8.88 6.78 14.80
N GLU A 105 8.63 5.49 15.05
CA GLU A 105 8.37 4.51 13.98
C GLU A 105 7.10 4.81 13.15
N PHE A 106 6.27 5.78 13.56
CA PHE A 106 5.02 6.13 12.90
C PHE A 106 5.15 7.34 11.99
N THR A 107 5.76 8.45 12.45
CA THR A 107 5.96 9.68 11.65
C THR A 107 6.91 10.68 12.34
N HIS A 108 7.39 11.67 11.58
CA HIS A 108 8.08 12.84 12.14
C HIS A 108 7.07 13.81 12.79
N HIS A 109 7.34 14.27 14.02
CA HIS A 109 6.52 15.27 14.72
C HIS A 109 7.11 16.68 14.56
N TRP A 110 6.78 17.36 13.47
CA TRP A 110 7.31 18.70 13.18
C TRP A 110 6.57 19.81 13.96
N ASN A 111 7.29 20.54 14.83
CA ASN A 111 6.79 21.79 15.40
C ASN A 111 7.24 23.00 14.52
N LYS A 112 6.43 24.08 14.47
CA LYS A 112 6.73 25.29 13.65
C LYS A 112 8.11 25.89 13.93
N LYS A 113 8.65 25.75 15.15
CA LYS A 113 9.98 26.27 15.51
C LYS A 113 11.10 25.47 14.84
N SER A 114 10.92 24.16 14.69
CA SER A 114 11.92 23.25 14.11
C SER A 114 12.06 23.47 12.60
N ILE A 115 10.94 23.64 11.88
CA ILE A 115 10.95 23.95 10.44
C ILE A 115 11.78 25.21 10.15
N TRP A 116 11.51 26.32 10.85
CA TRP A 116 12.25 27.56 10.65
C TRP A 116 13.69 27.52 11.21
N LYS A 117 14.00 26.57 12.09
CA LYS A 117 15.38 26.30 12.51
C LYS A 117 16.16 25.67 11.34
N VAL A 118 15.60 24.62 10.73
CA VAL A 118 16.19 23.96 9.55
C VAL A 118 16.34 24.93 8.38
N ALA A 119 15.33 25.77 8.11
CA ALA A 119 15.41 26.82 7.10
C ALA A 119 16.64 27.73 7.30
N LYS A 120 16.87 28.20 8.53
CA LYS A 120 18.05 29.03 8.87
C LYS A 120 19.36 28.28 8.66
N PHE A 121 19.41 26.98 8.95
CA PHE A 121 20.60 26.17 8.70
C PHE A 121 20.89 26.04 7.20
N LYS A 122 19.88 25.73 6.39
CA LYS A 122 20.01 25.66 4.91
C LYS A 122 20.43 27.03 4.32
N ASP A 123 19.89 28.15 4.82
CA ASP A 123 20.30 29.49 4.39
C ASP A 123 21.75 29.86 4.80
N LEU A 124 22.26 29.34 5.92
CA LEU A 124 23.68 29.48 6.28
C LEU A 124 24.58 28.75 5.29
N MET A 125 24.18 27.55 4.85
CA MET A 125 24.91 26.77 3.83
C MET A 125 24.92 27.49 2.47
N ILE A 126 23.80 28.09 2.07
CA ILE A 126 23.73 28.95 0.87
C ILE A 126 24.71 30.11 0.97
N LYS A 127 24.73 30.83 2.10
CA LYS A 127 25.65 31.96 2.33
C LYS A 127 27.11 31.52 2.26
N LYS A 128 27.45 30.38 2.87
CA LYS A 128 28.79 29.80 2.83
C LYS A 128 29.19 29.47 1.40
N ALA A 129 28.33 28.78 0.65
CA ALA A 129 28.57 28.42 -0.75
C ALA A 129 28.85 29.66 -1.62
N LEU A 130 28.10 30.75 -1.40
CA LEU A 130 28.26 32.02 -2.09
C LEU A 130 29.56 32.75 -1.72
N ILE A 131 29.85 32.89 -0.42
CA ILE A 131 31.04 33.61 0.08
C ILE A 131 32.32 32.95 -0.41
N GLU A 132 32.36 31.62 -0.44
CA GLU A 132 33.54 30.84 -0.83
C GLU A 132 33.53 30.40 -2.31
N ASN A 133 32.56 30.90 -3.07
CA ASN A 133 32.43 30.75 -4.51
C ASN A 133 32.50 29.27 -4.98
N TYR A 134 31.72 28.40 -4.33
CA TYR A 134 31.54 27.01 -4.78
C TYR A 134 30.76 26.96 -6.09
N ASP A 135 31.03 25.95 -6.92
CA ASP A 135 30.34 25.74 -8.20
C ASP A 135 28.92 25.19 -7.98
N TYR A 136 28.75 24.34 -6.95
CA TYR A 136 27.47 23.81 -6.54
C TYR A 136 27.35 23.70 -5.01
N LEU A 137 26.11 23.77 -4.53
CA LEU A 137 25.71 23.36 -3.19
C LEU A 137 24.85 22.09 -3.31
N PHE A 138 25.26 21.01 -2.66
CA PHE A 138 24.47 19.79 -2.54
C PHE A 138 23.89 19.70 -1.13
N LEU A 139 22.59 20.01 -1.01
CA LEU A 139 21.84 19.84 0.24
C LEU A 139 21.38 18.38 0.35
N ILE A 140 21.58 17.78 1.51
CA ILE A 140 21.18 16.40 1.78
C ILE A 140 20.72 16.22 3.24
N ASP A 141 19.62 15.50 3.44
CA ASP A 141 19.15 15.11 4.77
C ASP A 141 19.93 13.88 5.29
N SER A 142 20.11 13.80 6.61
CA SER A 142 21.05 12.88 7.25
C SER A 142 20.53 11.45 7.47
N ASP A 143 19.33 11.15 6.97
CA ASP A 143 18.69 9.83 6.91
C ASP A 143 18.77 9.17 5.52
N LEU A 144 19.52 9.75 4.58
CA LEU A 144 19.67 9.23 3.23
C LEU A 144 20.98 8.45 3.03
N VAL A 145 20.91 7.35 2.29
CA VAL A 145 22.08 6.59 1.82
C VAL A 145 22.14 6.72 0.31
N LEU A 146 23.23 7.33 -0.17
CA LEU A 146 23.42 7.63 -1.60
C LEU A 146 24.01 6.47 -2.39
N TYR A 147 23.67 6.45 -3.69
CA TYR A 147 24.37 5.64 -4.68
C TYR A 147 25.73 6.29 -5.03
N PRO A 148 26.81 5.52 -5.28
CA PRO A 148 28.15 6.08 -5.53
C PRO A 148 28.21 7.14 -6.64
N LYS A 149 27.42 6.98 -7.69
CA LYS A 149 27.36 7.87 -8.86
C LYS A 149 26.34 9.02 -8.74
N THR A 150 25.68 9.20 -7.60
CA THR A 150 24.59 10.18 -7.47
C THR A 150 25.00 11.58 -7.93
N ILE A 151 26.10 12.14 -7.40
CA ILE A 151 26.51 13.52 -7.74
C ILE A 151 26.99 13.63 -9.19
N GLU A 152 27.77 12.65 -9.68
CA GLU A 152 28.20 12.61 -11.09
C GLU A 152 26.99 12.67 -12.04
N GLN A 153 25.95 11.89 -11.75
CA GLN A 153 24.73 11.85 -12.54
C GLN A 153 23.97 13.18 -12.49
N LEU A 154 23.83 13.79 -11.30
CA LEU A 154 23.16 15.10 -11.17
C LEU A 154 23.90 16.20 -11.96
N LEU A 155 25.23 16.15 -12.02
CA LEU A 155 26.04 17.08 -12.82
C LEU A 155 25.83 16.86 -14.33
N ILE A 156 25.70 15.61 -14.78
CA ILE A 156 25.43 15.27 -16.20
C ILE A 156 24.12 15.91 -16.68
N ALA A 157 23.11 16.00 -15.81
CA ALA A 157 21.81 16.57 -16.14
C ALA A 157 21.86 18.08 -16.48
N LYS A 158 22.92 18.79 -16.07
CA LYS A 158 23.15 20.22 -16.33
C LYS A 158 21.94 21.11 -15.99
N LYS A 159 21.36 20.86 -14.81
CA LYS A 159 20.23 21.62 -14.28
C LYS A 159 20.68 22.52 -13.14
N ASP A 160 20.09 23.70 -13.06
CA ASP A 160 20.41 24.68 -12.02
C ASP A 160 19.91 24.25 -10.63
N ILE A 161 18.77 23.57 -10.56
CA ILE A 161 18.22 22.96 -9.35
C ILE A 161 17.69 21.58 -9.70
N ILE A 162 18.29 20.54 -9.12
CA ILE A 162 17.90 19.16 -9.38
C ILE A 162 18.00 18.31 -8.12
N SER A 163 16.97 17.53 -7.84
CA SER A 163 16.93 16.59 -6.71
C SER A 163 17.18 15.15 -7.18
N ASN A 164 17.90 14.37 -6.39
CA ASN A 164 17.95 12.92 -6.58
C ASN A 164 16.74 12.29 -5.89
N ILE A 165 15.99 11.45 -6.61
CA ILE A 165 14.77 10.85 -6.08
C ILE A 165 15.06 9.88 -4.93
N PHE A 166 14.16 9.83 -3.96
CA PHE A 166 14.04 8.73 -3.01
C PHE A 166 12.57 8.50 -2.69
N TRP A 167 12.26 7.32 -2.17
CA TRP A 167 10.90 6.85 -1.98
C TRP A 167 10.65 6.53 -0.51
N THR A 168 9.50 6.94 0.00
CA THR A 168 9.19 6.88 1.43
C THR A 168 7.77 6.42 1.68
N LYS A 169 7.58 5.58 2.68
CA LYS A 169 6.28 5.39 3.32
C LYS A 169 6.21 6.31 4.54
N TRP A 170 5.48 7.43 4.42
CA TRP A 170 5.38 8.43 5.49
C TRP A 170 4.76 7.87 6.77
N THR A 171 3.86 6.89 6.64
CA THR A 171 3.38 6.03 7.73
C THR A 171 3.53 4.56 7.32
N PRO A 172 3.60 3.59 8.25
CA PRO A 172 3.71 2.16 7.93
C PRO A 172 2.73 1.66 6.85
N ASP A 173 1.49 2.15 6.91
CA ASP A 173 0.40 1.72 6.02
C ASP A 173 0.26 2.59 4.76
N SER A 174 1.03 3.68 4.64
CA SER A 174 0.97 4.55 3.46
C SER A 174 1.61 3.89 2.23
N GLU A 175 1.11 4.28 1.06
CA GLU A 175 1.77 3.99 -0.20
C GLU A 175 3.15 4.64 -0.27
N LEU A 176 4.05 3.97 -0.98
CA LEU A 176 5.38 4.50 -1.26
C LEU A 176 5.25 5.75 -2.14
N ARG A 177 5.78 6.88 -1.69
CA ARG A 177 5.69 8.19 -2.36
C ARG A 177 7.07 8.85 -2.48
N PRO A 178 7.35 9.57 -3.58
CA PRO A 178 8.62 10.25 -3.77
C PRO A 178 8.61 11.60 -3.05
N GLN A 179 9.75 12.16 -2.70
CA GLN A 179 9.81 13.48 -2.05
C GLN A 179 9.41 14.66 -2.96
N VAL A 180 9.13 14.42 -4.24
CA VAL A 180 8.84 15.45 -5.26
C VAL A 180 7.36 15.49 -5.65
N TRP A 181 6.89 16.65 -6.12
CA TRP A 181 5.48 16.87 -6.49
C TRP A 181 5.33 17.88 -7.63
N LEU A 182 4.10 18.06 -8.14
CA LEU A 182 3.82 18.90 -9.31
C LEU A 182 3.32 20.30 -8.99
N THR A 183 2.43 20.47 -7.99
CA THR A 183 1.92 21.80 -7.60
C THR A 183 1.61 21.88 -6.11
N ASP A 184 1.50 23.12 -5.60
CA ASP A 184 0.97 23.43 -4.27
C ASP A 184 1.61 22.62 -3.12
N ASN A 185 0.80 22.01 -2.27
CA ASN A 185 1.24 21.22 -1.12
C ASN A 185 1.22 19.73 -1.44
N TYR A 186 2.27 19.27 -2.12
CA TYR A 186 2.47 17.85 -2.42
C TYR A 186 1.41 17.27 -3.37
N THR A 187 0.81 18.11 -4.22
CA THR A 187 -0.14 17.67 -5.26
C THR A 187 0.62 16.99 -6.39
N MET A 188 0.26 15.75 -6.68
CA MET A 188 0.93 14.87 -7.65
C MET A 188 0.27 14.81 -9.03
N TYR A 189 -0.68 15.70 -9.30
CA TYR A 189 -1.34 15.82 -10.59
C TYR A 189 -1.40 17.29 -11.02
N LYS A 190 -1.49 17.52 -12.33
CA LYS A 190 -1.77 18.85 -12.88
C LYS A 190 -3.27 19.08 -12.97
N LYS A 191 -3.70 20.30 -12.70
CA LYS A 191 -5.06 20.77 -12.84
C LYS A 191 -5.04 22.22 -13.34
N GLU A 192 -5.76 22.50 -14.42
CA GLU A 192 -5.97 23.88 -14.87
C GLU A 192 -7.06 24.57 -14.03
N ILE A 193 -7.01 25.90 -13.89
CA ILE A 193 -7.91 26.65 -12.99
C ILE A 193 -9.40 26.42 -13.31
N SER A 194 -9.73 26.30 -14.59
CA SER A 194 -11.10 26.10 -15.08
C SER A 194 -11.48 24.63 -15.27
N GLU A 195 -10.59 23.70 -14.94
CA GLU A 195 -10.81 22.28 -15.15
C GLU A 195 -11.50 21.67 -13.93
N ASP A 196 -12.61 20.97 -14.13
CA ASP A 196 -13.24 20.14 -13.10
C ASP A 196 -12.87 18.69 -13.35
N LEU A 197 -12.07 18.12 -12.45
CA LEU A 197 -11.61 16.73 -12.54
C LEU A 197 -12.43 15.83 -11.65
N THR A 198 -12.85 14.70 -12.19
CA THR A 198 -13.39 13.59 -11.41
C THR A 198 -12.28 12.93 -10.58
N GLN A 199 -12.65 12.25 -9.50
CA GLN A 199 -11.66 11.53 -8.67
C GLN A 199 -10.90 10.47 -9.48
N LYS A 200 -11.56 9.83 -10.46
CA LYS A 200 -10.93 8.85 -11.35
C LYS A 200 -9.80 9.48 -12.19
N GLU A 201 -10.01 10.69 -12.70
CA GLU A 201 -9.00 11.41 -13.48
C GLU A 201 -7.85 11.90 -12.60
N ILE A 202 -8.15 12.35 -11.38
CA ILE A 202 -7.11 12.70 -10.39
C ILE A 202 -6.22 11.48 -10.10
N ASN A 203 -6.83 10.33 -9.77
CA ASN A 203 -6.10 9.11 -9.47
C ASN A 203 -5.25 8.65 -10.66
N LYS A 204 -5.81 8.71 -11.88
CA LYS A 204 -5.06 8.40 -13.11
C LYS A 204 -3.85 9.32 -13.29
N ARG A 205 -4.02 10.64 -13.14
CA ARG A 205 -2.92 11.60 -13.30
C ARG A 205 -1.82 11.44 -12.24
N ILE A 206 -2.20 11.13 -10.99
CA ILE A 206 -1.24 10.80 -9.92
C ILE A 206 -0.46 9.54 -10.30
N TYR A 207 -1.16 8.49 -10.72
CA TYR A 207 -0.55 7.23 -11.14
C TYR A 207 0.43 7.44 -12.31
N ASP A 208 0.03 8.18 -13.35
CA ASP A 208 0.88 8.50 -14.51
C ASP A 208 2.14 9.26 -14.09
N PHE A 209 2.01 10.23 -13.17
CA PHE A 209 3.15 10.96 -12.64
C PHE A 209 4.11 10.05 -11.86
N LEU A 210 3.59 9.21 -10.97
CA LEU A 210 4.40 8.32 -10.15
C LEU A 210 5.13 7.26 -10.99
N ASN A 211 4.46 6.68 -11.98
CA ASN A 211 5.09 5.70 -12.87
C ASN A 211 6.16 6.32 -13.74
N ARG A 212 5.95 7.54 -14.24
CA ARG A 212 6.98 8.27 -14.98
C ARG A 212 8.27 8.44 -14.16
N LEU A 213 8.17 8.58 -12.84
CA LEU A 213 9.34 8.71 -11.96
C LEU A 213 10.06 7.38 -11.67
N LYS A 214 9.47 6.23 -12.01
CA LYS A 214 10.13 4.92 -11.90
C LYS A 214 11.09 4.67 -13.06
N ASP A 215 10.83 5.26 -14.22
CA ASP A 215 11.72 5.20 -15.37
C ASP A 215 12.95 6.09 -15.15
N PRO A 216 14.19 5.59 -15.29
CA PRO A 216 15.41 6.39 -15.21
C PRO A 216 15.38 7.58 -16.18
N GLY A 217 15.44 8.79 -15.65
CA GLY A 217 15.35 10.01 -16.43
C GLY A 217 15.51 11.28 -15.60
N VAL A 218 15.39 12.42 -16.28
CA VAL A 218 15.37 13.75 -15.66
C VAL A 218 14.02 14.38 -15.98
N TYR A 219 13.25 14.69 -14.94
CA TYR A 219 11.87 15.17 -15.06
C TYR A 219 11.70 16.52 -14.40
N GLU A 220 10.93 17.40 -15.03
CA GLU A 220 10.54 18.68 -14.42
C GLU A 220 9.42 18.44 -13.38
N VAL A 221 9.56 19.08 -12.22
CA VAL A 221 8.65 18.99 -11.07
C VAL A 221 8.32 20.39 -10.56
N GLY A 222 7.26 20.53 -9.77
CA GLY A 222 6.89 21.82 -9.14
C GLY A 222 7.40 21.97 -7.71
N GLY A 223 7.83 20.88 -7.07
CA GLY A 223 8.51 20.94 -5.80
C GLY A 223 9.39 19.73 -5.53
N LEU A 224 10.42 19.97 -4.71
CA LEU A 224 11.47 19.05 -4.34
C LEU A 224 12.06 19.46 -2.98
N GLY A 225 12.91 18.62 -2.40
CA GLY A 225 13.52 18.85 -1.09
C GLY A 225 14.58 17.81 -0.76
N ALA A 226 15.06 17.85 0.48
CA ALA A 226 16.03 16.92 1.09
C ALA A 226 17.34 16.72 0.31
N CYS A 227 17.34 16.02 -0.83
CA CYS A 227 18.51 15.61 -1.60
C CYS A 227 18.65 16.42 -2.90
N THR A 228 19.17 17.66 -2.83
CA THR A 228 19.10 18.65 -3.92
C THR A 228 20.46 19.27 -4.25
N LEU A 229 20.86 19.21 -5.53
CA LEU A 229 22.00 19.93 -6.10
C LEU A 229 21.56 21.28 -6.68
N ILE A 230 22.26 22.34 -6.29
CA ILE A 230 21.96 23.73 -6.63
C ILE A 230 23.21 24.37 -7.25
N SER A 231 23.09 24.89 -8.47
CA SER A 231 24.18 25.55 -9.17
C SER A 231 24.53 26.90 -8.55
N GLN A 232 25.77 27.34 -8.76
CA GLN A 232 26.20 28.70 -8.42
C GLN A 232 25.32 29.77 -9.07
N ALA A 233 24.81 29.54 -10.28
CA ALA A 233 23.92 30.46 -10.96
C ALA A 233 22.59 30.61 -10.21
N ALA A 234 21.99 29.51 -9.75
CA ALA A 234 20.80 29.54 -8.90
C ALA A 234 21.07 30.22 -7.56
N LEU A 235 22.19 29.92 -6.90
CA LEU A 235 22.60 30.56 -5.65
C LEU A 235 22.69 32.09 -5.80
N LYS A 236 23.34 32.58 -6.87
CA LYS A 236 23.51 34.01 -7.16
C LYS A 236 22.20 34.73 -7.48
N LYS A 237 21.16 34.02 -7.92
CA LYS A 237 19.82 34.59 -8.14
C LYS A 237 19.04 34.86 -6.84
N GLY A 238 19.54 34.43 -5.68
CA GLY A 238 18.92 34.74 -4.39
C GLY A 238 17.85 33.73 -3.95
N ILE A 239 18.02 32.46 -4.30
CA ILE A 239 17.27 31.36 -3.68
C ILE A 239 17.49 31.35 -2.16
N SER A 240 16.48 30.92 -1.40
CA SER A 240 16.48 30.91 0.06
C SER A 240 15.39 29.98 0.60
N PHE A 241 15.54 29.53 1.84
CA PHE A 241 14.53 28.79 2.60
C PHE A 241 13.73 29.68 3.58
N GLU A 242 14.06 30.97 3.68
CA GLU A 242 13.34 31.91 4.56
C GLU A 242 11.84 31.95 4.26
N GLN A 243 11.04 32.19 5.30
CA GLN A 243 9.59 32.32 5.16
C GLN A 243 9.21 33.47 4.23
N ILE A 244 8.31 33.21 3.28
CA ILE A 244 7.64 34.24 2.50
C ILE A 244 6.52 34.82 3.39
N LYS A 245 6.67 36.07 3.86
CA LYS A 245 5.90 36.65 4.97
C LYS A 245 4.37 36.69 4.76
N ASN A 246 3.90 36.80 3.52
CA ASN A 246 2.48 36.86 3.17
C ASN A 246 1.92 35.52 2.68
N PHE A 247 2.63 34.42 2.94
CA PHE A 247 2.25 33.07 2.51
C PHE A 247 2.20 32.15 3.74
N SER A 248 0.99 31.92 4.26
CA SER A 248 0.74 31.18 5.51
C SER A 248 0.07 29.82 5.31
N TYR A 249 -0.28 29.46 4.07
CA TYR A 249 -1.15 28.34 3.75
C TYR A 249 -0.43 26.97 3.81
N PHE A 250 0.88 26.92 3.59
CA PHE A 250 1.66 25.68 3.60
C PHE A 250 2.70 25.65 4.74
N LEU A 251 2.88 24.49 5.37
CA LEU A 251 3.91 24.22 6.36
C LEU A 251 5.10 23.51 5.68
N GLY A 252 6.32 24.02 5.88
CA GLY A 252 7.58 23.41 5.43
C GLY A 252 8.47 24.34 4.62
N GLU A 253 9.76 24.40 4.94
CA GLU A 253 10.75 25.30 4.36
C GLU A 253 11.02 25.01 2.87
N ASP A 254 11.00 23.74 2.47
CA ASP A 254 11.22 23.33 1.08
C ASP A 254 10.14 23.89 0.14
N ARG A 255 8.90 24.08 0.63
CA ARG A 255 7.80 24.68 -0.15
C ARG A 255 8.11 26.14 -0.46
N HIS A 256 8.61 26.89 0.53
CA HIS A 256 9.00 28.29 0.34
C HIS A 256 10.20 28.43 -0.59
N PHE A 257 11.15 27.50 -0.51
CA PHE A 257 12.26 27.42 -1.45
C PHE A 257 11.79 27.19 -2.90
N CYS A 258 10.94 26.18 -3.13
CA CYS A 258 10.46 25.83 -4.47
C CYS A 258 9.68 26.98 -5.12
N ILE A 259 8.74 27.58 -4.38
CA ILE A 259 7.96 28.73 -4.86
C ILE A 259 8.88 29.90 -5.22
N ARG A 260 9.87 30.20 -4.37
CA ARG A 260 10.85 31.26 -4.61
C ARG A 260 11.68 30.98 -5.86
N ALA A 261 12.16 29.75 -6.05
CA ALA A 261 12.89 29.35 -7.24
C ALA A 261 12.06 29.58 -8.51
N THR A 262 10.79 29.15 -8.51
CA THR A 262 9.88 29.38 -9.64
C THR A 262 9.70 30.87 -9.94
N ILE A 263 9.50 31.72 -8.92
CA ILE A 263 9.38 33.19 -9.09
C ILE A 263 10.67 33.79 -9.69
N LEU A 264 11.84 33.25 -9.35
CA LEU A 264 13.14 33.66 -9.89
C LEU A 264 13.44 33.09 -11.30
N GLY A 265 12.47 32.40 -11.91
CA GLY A 265 12.63 31.76 -13.22
C GLY A 265 13.64 30.62 -13.19
N LEU A 266 13.69 29.86 -12.10
CA LEU A 266 14.51 28.67 -11.93
C LEU A 266 13.60 27.43 -11.92
N PRO A 267 13.53 26.66 -13.03
CA PRO A 267 12.78 25.42 -13.07
C PRO A 267 13.41 24.35 -12.17
N LEU A 268 12.57 23.47 -11.64
CA LEU A 268 12.93 22.43 -10.69
C LEU A 268 12.90 21.07 -11.37
N PHE A 269 13.92 20.24 -11.13
CA PHE A 269 14.03 18.92 -11.74
C PHE A 269 14.28 17.83 -10.71
N VAL A 270 13.94 16.59 -11.08
CA VAL A 270 14.30 15.38 -10.35
C VAL A 270 15.03 14.42 -11.29
N ASP A 271 16.12 13.82 -10.82
CA ASP A 271 16.82 12.71 -11.48
C ASP A 271 16.48 11.38 -10.80
N THR A 272 16.13 10.38 -11.60
CA THR A 272 15.67 9.06 -11.16
C THR A 272 16.60 7.90 -11.53
N HIS A 273 17.80 8.17 -12.06
CA HIS A 273 18.71 7.11 -12.52
C HIS A 273 19.29 6.28 -11.38
N TYR A 274 19.59 6.94 -10.26
CA TYR A 274 20.17 6.29 -9.08
C TYR A 274 19.43 6.75 -7.82
N PRO A 275 18.23 6.21 -7.52
CA PRO A 275 17.47 6.60 -6.34
C PRO A 275 18.27 6.40 -5.04
N ALA A 276 18.19 7.36 -4.13
CA ALA A 276 18.75 7.21 -2.79
C ALA A 276 17.84 6.35 -1.91
N TYR A 277 18.43 5.66 -0.94
CA TYR A 277 17.70 4.91 0.07
C TYR A 277 17.40 5.80 1.28
N HIS A 278 16.15 5.80 1.74
CA HIS A 278 15.72 6.66 2.84
C HIS A 278 15.44 5.84 4.11
N ILE A 279 16.28 6.02 5.12
CA ILE A 279 16.15 5.41 6.44
C ILE A 279 15.20 6.26 7.28
N TYR A 280 13.94 6.33 6.83
CA TYR A 280 12.91 7.15 7.47
C TYR A 280 12.61 6.75 8.93
N ARG A 281 12.95 5.51 9.30
CA ARG A 281 12.78 4.93 10.64
C ARG A 281 13.85 3.88 10.90
N GLU A 282 14.14 3.56 12.15
CA GLU A 282 15.27 2.68 12.49
C GLU A 282 15.09 1.28 11.92
N SER A 283 13.85 0.78 11.84
CA SER A 283 13.57 -0.53 11.22
C SER A 283 14.03 -0.64 9.76
N TYR A 284 14.24 0.48 9.06
CA TYR A 284 14.73 0.48 7.67
C TYR A 284 16.25 0.34 7.57
N LEU A 285 16.98 0.40 8.69
CA LEU A 285 18.43 0.08 8.72
C LEU A 285 18.71 -1.33 8.16
N ALA A 286 17.78 -2.28 8.34
CA ALA A 286 17.92 -3.64 7.84
C ALA A 286 18.06 -3.71 6.31
N GLY A 287 17.49 -2.77 5.55
CA GLY A 287 17.55 -2.73 4.09
C GLY A 287 18.81 -2.07 3.53
N VAL A 288 19.61 -1.40 4.36
CA VAL A 288 20.79 -0.63 3.92
C VAL A 288 21.86 -1.54 3.32
N GLU A 289 22.08 -2.72 3.89
CA GLU A 289 23.10 -3.65 3.38
C GLU A 289 22.73 -4.18 1.98
N ASP A 290 21.45 -4.43 1.73
CA ASP A 290 21.00 -4.85 0.41
C ASP A 290 21.09 -3.71 -0.60
N PHE A 291 20.76 -2.47 -0.19
CA PHE A 291 21.01 -1.29 -1.01
C PHE A 291 22.51 -1.16 -1.39
N LYS A 292 23.43 -1.29 -0.43
CA LYS A 292 24.88 -1.22 -0.69
C LYS A 292 25.37 -2.32 -1.63
N LYS A 293 24.88 -3.55 -1.47
CA LYS A 293 25.21 -4.66 -2.40
C LYS A 293 24.76 -4.32 -3.82
N ASN A 294 23.56 -3.77 -3.98
CA ASN A 294 23.03 -3.34 -5.28
C ASN A 294 23.83 -2.17 -5.87
N CYS A 295 24.42 -1.32 -5.03
CA CYS A 295 25.36 -0.27 -5.43
C CYS A 295 26.76 -0.79 -5.81
N GLY A 296 27.06 -2.07 -5.60
CA GLY A 296 28.41 -2.64 -5.77
C GLY A 296 29.40 -2.28 -4.65
N ILE A 297 28.91 -1.85 -3.49
CA ILE A 297 29.71 -1.48 -2.32
C ILE A 297 29.79 -2.69 -1.37
N SER A 298 30.76 -3.59 -1.56
CA SER A 298 30.99 -4.71 -0.64
C SER A 298 32.10 -4.39 0.38
N ASN A 299 31.77 -4.32 1.67
CA ASN A 299 32.78 -4.42 2.73
C ASN A 299 33.13 -5.90 2.98
N LEU A 300 34.42 -6.21 2.82
CA LEU A 300 35.03 -7.49 3.18
C LEU A 300 35.01 -7.70 4.70
N SER A 301 34.15 -8.59 5.20
CA SER A 301 34.53 -9.56 6.26
C SER A 301 33.46 -10.64 6.45
N ASN A 302 33.88 -11.89 6.17
CA ASN A 302 33.41 -13.22 6.59
C ASN A 302 32.01 -13.37 7.21
N SER A 303 31.19 -14.38 6.89
CA SER A 303 31.23 -15.50 5.95
C SER A 303 29.92 -16.26 6.13
N ASN A 304 29.14 -16.46 5.07
CA ASN A 304 28.56 -17.76 4.74
C ASN A 304 28.01 -17.70 3.31
N LYS A 305 28.31 -18.77 2.58
CA LYS A 305 28.23 -18.91 1.11
C LYS A 305 26.80 -18.94 0.58
N PHE A 306 26.73 -18.77 -0.74
CA PHE A 306 25.58 -18.72 -1.66
C PHE A 306 25.00 -17.30 -1.73
N PHE A 307 25.26 -16.49 -2.77
CA PHE A 307 25.12 -16.76 -4.21
C PHE A 307 26.23 -16.07 -5.03
N GLN A 308 26.68 -16.71 -6.11
CA GLN A 308 27.62 -16.17 -7.08
C GLN A 308 26.95 -16.01 -8.46
N ASN A 309 27.30 -14.90 -9.12
CA ASN A 309 27.28 -14.59 -10.55
C ASN A 309 25.99 -14.03 -11.18
N TYR A 310 25.97 -12.71 -11.42
CA TYR A 310 25.19 -12.08 -12.48
C TYR A 310 26.10 -11.64 -13.62
N PRO A 311 25.78 -11.93 -14.89
CA PRO A 311 26.35 -11.22 -16.03
C PRO A 311 25.66 -9.85 -16.22
N ILE A 312 26.43 -8.90 -16.73
CA ILE A 312 26.01 -7.57 -17.15
C ILE A 312 25.06 -7.67 -18.36
N PHE A 313 23.89 -7.02 -18.30
CA PHE A 313 22.93 -7.01 -19.41
C PHE A 313 23.38 -6.13 -20.58
N GLN A 314 23.45 -6.75 -21.76
CA GLN A 314 23.43 -6.05 -23.05
C GLN A 314 22.00 -5.65 -23.43
N LYS A 315 21.83 -4.40 -23.87
CA LYS A 315 20.61 -3.87 -24.49
C LYS A 315 20.28 -4.65 -25.77
N VAL A 316 19.07 -5.23 -25.82
CA VAL A 316 18.42 -5.59 -27.10
C VAL A 316 17.43 -4.47 -27.43
N ASN A 317 17.44 -4.03 -28.69
CA ASN A 317 16.61 -2.94 -29.19
C ASN A 317 15.26 -3.53 -29.63
N ILE A 318 14.18 -3.26 -28.88
CA ILE A 318 12.82 -3.74 -29.19
C ILE A 318 12.01 -2.58 -29.77
N ASP A 319 11.26 -2.84 -30.83
CA ASP A 319 10.36 -1.90 -31.47
C ASP A 319 9.13 -1.65 -30.58
N LYS A 320 9.18 -0.54 -29.84
CA LYS A 320 8.15 -0.11 -28.87
C LYS A 320 6.80 0.25 -29.52
N SER A 321 6.69 0.28 -30.85
CA SER A 321 5.44 0.62 -31.54
C SER A 321 4.34 -0.43 -31.41
N ARG A 322 4.68 -1.66 -31.01
CA ARG A 322 3.74 -2.80 -30.88
C ARG A 322 3.23 -3.07 -29.46
N LEU A 323 3.74 -2.37 -28.44
CA LEU A 323 3.56 -2.74 -27.02
C LEU A 323 2.51 -1.93 -26.25
N TRP A 324 1.73 -1.08 -26.91
CA TRP A 324 0.78 -0.18 -26.24
C TRP A 324 -0.34 -0.91 -25.48
N TYR A 325 -0.65 -2.16 -25.83
CA TYR A 325 -1.70 -2.99 -25.20
C TYR A 325 -1.33 -3.58 -23.82
N PHE A 326 -0.06 -3.59 -23.43
CA PHE A 326 0.38 -4.12 -22.12
C PHE A 326 0.33 -3.05 -21.01
N MET A 327 0.01 -1.80 -21.35
CA MET A 327 0.15 -0.64 -20.46
C MET A 327 -1.10 -0.32 -19.61
N GLU A 328 -2.15 -1.14 -19.66
CA GLU A 328 -3.45 -0.83 -19.02
C GLU A 328 -3.82 -1.64 -17.77
N SER A 329 -2.95 -2.50 -17.23
CA SER A 329 -3.24 -3.20 -15.97
C SER A 329 -2.03 -3.31 -15.05
N CYS A 330 -1.80 -2.32 -14.21
CA CYS A 330 -1.05 -2.53 -12.96
C CYS A 330 -2.00 -2.33 -11.79
N SER A 331 -2.76 -3.37 -11.50
CA SER A 331 -3.15 -3.67 -10.12
C SER A 331 -1.92 -4.30 -9.44
N PRO A 332 -1.73 -4.19 -8.11
CA PRO A 332 -0.87 -5.16 -7.41
C PRO A 332 -1.21 -6.59 -7.86
N GLY A 333 -0.20 -7.45 -7.94
CA GLY A 333 -0.38 -8.79 -8.48
C GLY A 333 -1.53 -9.52 -7.81
N LYS A 334 -2.53 -9.98 -8.59
CA LYS A 334 -3.81 -10.49 -8.08
C LYS A 334 -3.63 -11.61 -7.06
N TYR A 335 -2.55 -12.37 -7.17
CA TYR A 335 -2.22 -13.50 -6.30
C TYR A 335 -1.72 -13.09 -4.91
N LEU A 336 -1.34 -11.82 -4.71
CA LEU A 336 -0.87 -11.26 -3.44
C LEU A 336 -1.94 -10.42 -2.72
N GLU A 337 -3.19 -10.52 -3.15
CA GLU A 337 -4.30 -9.86 -2.46
C GLU A 337 -4.40 -10.34 -0.99
N PRO A 338 -4.64 -9.44 -0.01
CA PRO A 338 -4.69 -9.79 1.40
C PRO A 338 -5.66 -10.93 1.73
N CYS A 339 -6.73 -11.06 0.95
CA CYS A 339 -7.71 -12.14 1.09
C CYS A 339 -7.13 -13.54 0.82
N PHE A 340 -6.09 -13.66 -0.01
CA PHE A 340 -5.35 -14.90 -0.22
C PHE A 340 -4.23 -15.06 0.80
N LEU A 341 -3.45 -14.00 1.03
CA LEU A 341 -2.27 -14.02 1.91
C LEU A 341 -2.58 -14.47 3.34
N LYS A 342 -3.75 -14.10 3.88
CA LYS A 342 -4.18 -14.51 5.22
C LYS A 342 -4.39 -16.03 5.39
N HIS A 343 -4.46 -16.77 4.28
CA HIS A 343 -4.72 -18.21 4.26
C HIS A 343 -3.54 -19.04 3.74
N ILE A 344 -2.43 -18.39 3.40
CA ILE A 344 -1.22 -19.03 2.90
C ILE A 344 -0.11 -18.81 3.91
N ASP A 345 0.41 -19.89 4.48
CA ASP A 345 1.62 -19.79 5.29
C ASP A 345 2.82 -19.50 4.38
N LYS A 346 3.25 -18.24 4.38
CA LYS A 346 4.38 -17.74 3.61
C LYS A 346 5.65 -18.57 3.80
N ASN A 347 5.92 -19.06 5.01
CA ASN A 347 7.14 -19.82 5.29
C ASN A 347 7.08 -21.25 4.74
N ASN A 348 5.91 -21.70 4.33
CA ASN A 348 5.67 -23.04 3.82
C ASN A 348 5.54 -23.06 2.28
N VAL A 349 5.90 -21.97 1.61
CA VAL A 349 5.94 -21.86 0.14
C VAL A 349 7.37 -21.60 -0.30
N SER A 350 7.95 -22.57 -1.00
CA SER A 350 9.34 -22.56 -1.46
C SER A 350 9.49 -22.78 -2.97
N SER A 351 8.39 -23.03 -3.68
CA SER A 351 8.36 -23.25 -5.12
C SER A 351 6.98 -22.89 -5.65
N ILE A 352 6.91 -22.07 -6.70
CA ILE A 352 5.63 -21.61 -7.27
C ILE A 352 5.60 -21.88 -8.77
N LEU A 353 4.47 -22.39 -9.27
CA LEU A 353 4.12 -22.32 -10.69
C LEU A 353 3.16 -21.16 -10.91
N GLU A 354 3.51 -20.27 -11.82
CA GLU A 354 2.59 -19.25 -12.34
C GLU A 354 2.21 -19.62 -13.79
N ILE A 355 0.94 -19.54 -14.15
CA ILE A 355 0.46 -20.04 -15.44
C ILE A 355 -0.46 -18.99 -16.07
N GLY A 356 -0.10 -18.55 -17.29
CA GLY A 356 -0.80 -17.47 -17.99
C GLY A 356 -0.27 -16.08 -17.61
N SER A 357 1.06 -15.91 -17.61
CA SER A 357 1.71 -14.74 -17.01
C SER A 357 1.49 -13.43 -17.74
N ARG A 358 1.28 -13.47 -19.06
CA ARG A 358 1.17 -12.30 -19.97
C ARG A 358 2.45 -11.44 -20.06
N ASP A 359 3.05 -11.05 -18.94
CA ASP A 359 4.16 -10.10 -18.87
C ASP A 359 5.19 -10.36 -17.75
N LEU A 360 5.06 -11.41 -16.95
CA LEU A 360 5.94 -11.76 -15.80
C LEU A 360 5.82 -10.90 -14.55
N ILE A 361 4.96 -9.87 -14.52
CA ILE A 361 4.90 -8.98 -13.35
C ILE A 361 4.42 -9.76 -12.11
N ASP A 362 3.34 -10.55 -12.26
CA ASP A 362 2.81 -11.41 -11.19
C ASP A 362 3.85 -12.45 -10.72
N ALA A 363 4.62 -13.04 -11.64
CA ALA A 363 5.72 -13.96 -11.33
C ALA A 363 6.81 -13.32 -10.46
N VAL A 364 7.20 -12.09 -10.82
CA VAL A 364 8.22 -11.32 -10.09
C VAL A 364 7.71 -10.96 -8.70
N ASP A 365 6.48 -10.46 -8.60
CA ASP A 365 5.83 -10.12 -7.33
C ASP A 365 5.74 -11.35 -6.41
N LEU A 366 5.32 -12.51 -6.94
CA LEU A 366 5.29 -13.78 -6.20
C LEU A 366 6.68 -14.20 -5.72
N SER A 367 7.70 -14.12 -6.58
CA SER A 367 9.08 -14.45 -6.21
C SER A 367 9.60 -13.54 -5.10
N GLU A 368 9.36 -12.24 -5.23
CA GLU A 368 9.78 -11.25 -4.24
C GLU A 368 9.04 -11.40 -2.91
N TYR A 369 7.75 -11.72 -2.94
CA TYR A 369 6.96 -11.88 -1.73
C TYR A 369 7.36 -13.16 -0.97
N TYR A 370 7.30 -14.32 -1.64
CA TYR A 370 7.56 -15.63 -1.02
C TYR A 370 9.05 -15.98 -0.89
N LYS A 371 9.94 -15.19 -1.51
CA LYS A 371 11.40 -15.41 -1.50
C LYS A 371 11.79 -16.79 -2.05
N CYS A 372 11.10 -17.21 -3.11
CA CYS A 372 11.33 -18.48 -3.77
C CYS A 372 11.43 -18.35 -5.29
N HIS A 373 11.91 -19.41 -5.95
CA HIS A 373 11.92 -19.47 -7.40
C HIS A 373 10.50 -19.67 -7.94
N VAL A 374 10.16 -18.95 -9.01
CA VAL A 374 8.86 -19.05 -9.68
C VAL A 374 9.08 -19.52 -11.11
N PHE A 375 8.43 -20.62 -11.50
CA PHE A 375 8.42 -21.07 -12.88
C PHE A 375 7.12 -20.65 -13.52
N THR A 376 7.22 -20.00 -14.66
CA THR A 376 6.09 -19.29 -15.25
C THR A 376 5.81 -19.76 -16.66
N PHE A 377 4.57 -20.11 -16.97
CA PHE A 377 4.15 -20.63 -18.26
C PHE A 377 3.43 -19.56 -19.06
N GLU A 378 3.88 -19.35 -20.30
CA GLU A 378 3.22 -18.50 -21.28
C GLU A 378 3.37 -19.11 -22.68
N CYS A 379 2.34 -18.96 -23.52
CA CYS A 379 2.29 -19.54 -24.86
C CYS A 379 1.85 -18.56 -25.95
N ASN A 380 1.24 -17.43 -25.57
CA ASN A 380 0.89 -16.37 -26.52
C ASN A 380 2.19 -15.74 -27.06
N PRO A 381 2.44 -15.80 -28.38
CA PRO A 381 3.67 -15.27 -28.96
C PRO A 381 3.95 -13.79 -28.65
N GLU A 382 2.90 -12.95 -28.58
CA GLU A 382 3.06 -11.53 -28.27
C GLU A 382 3.40 -11.31 -26.79
N CYS A 383 2.77 -12.08 -25.89
CA CYS A 383 3.12 -12.08 -24.46
C CYS A 383 4.52 -12.64 -24.22
N LEU A 384 4.94 -13.67 -24.98
CA LEU A 384 6.28 -14.25 -24.87
C LEU A 384 7.38 -13.23 -25.18
N ASP A 385 7.18 -12.36 -26.16
CA ASP A 385 8.14 -11.29 -26.47
C ASP A 385 8.26 -10.29 -25.30
N VAL A 386 7.16 -9.99 -24.61
CA VAL A 386 7.14 -9.16 -23.40
C VAL A 386 7.83 -9.89 -22.25
N CYS A 387 7.44 -11.14 -22.00
CA CYS A 387 8.01 -11.98 -20.95
C CYS A 387 9.53 -12.11 -21.15
N LYS A 388 10.05 -12.40 -22.34
CA LYS A 388 11.51 -12.47 -22.60
C LYS A 388 12.26 -11.17 -22.32
N THR A 389 11.57 -10.05 -22.36
CA THR A 389 12.14 -8.74 -22.01
C THR A 389 12.26 -8.62 -20.48
N ASN A 390 11.26 -9.10 -19.75
CA ASN A 390 11.16 -9.02 -18.28
C ASN A 390 11.87 -10.19 -17.55
N ASP A 391 11.95 -11.38 -18.16
CA ASP A 391 12.59 -12.61 -17.64
C ASP A 391 14.07 -12.37 -17.38
N LYS A 392 14.68 -11.59 -18.27
CA LYS A 392 16.05 -11.11 -18.13
C LYS A 392 16.24 -10.19 -16.91
N VAL A 393 15.18 -9.65 -16.33
CA VAL A 393 15.27 -8.75 -15.18
C VAL A 393 15.17 -9.51 -13.86
N SER A 394 14.54 -10.69 -13.84
CA SER A 394 14.32 -11.47 -12.61
C SER A 394 15.01 -12.86 -12.64
N PRO A 395 16.09 -13.04 -11.87
CA PRO A 395 16.89 -14.27 -11.82
C PRO A 395 16.20 -15.43 -11.10
N ASN A 396 15.18 -15.13 -10.31
CA ASN A 396 14.40 -16.11 -9.55
C ASN A 396 13.07 -16.43 -10.24
N VAL A 397 12.93 -16.04 -11.51
CA VAL A 397 11.81 -16.38 -12.38
C VAL A 397 12.37 -17.16 -13.57
N THR A 398 11.65 -18.17 -14.05
CA THR A 398 12.02 -18.89 -15.27
C THR A 398 10.83 -19.07 -16.17
N LEU A 399 10.87 -18.40 -17.32
CA LEU A 399 9.88 -18.53 -18.37
C LEU A 399 9.94 -19.90 -19.08
N VAL A 400 8.79 -20.57 -19.12
CA VAL A 400 8.53 -21.79 -19.89
C VAL A 400 7.63 -21.42 -21.07
N GLU A 401 8.19 -21.44 -22.28
CA GLU A 401 7.52 -21.02 -23.52
C GLU A 401 6.58 -22.10 -24.09
N LYS A 402 5.67 -22.61 -23.26
CA LYS A 402 4.69 -23.65 -23.61
C LYS A 402 3.37 -23.38 -22.88
N ALA A 403 2.27 -23.82 -23.47
CA ALA A 403 1.01 -23.89 -22.75
C ALA A 403 1.09 -25.03 -21.72
N ALA A 404 0.74 -24.75 -20.46
CA ALA A 404 0.45 -25.82 -19.52
C ALA A 404 -0.88 -26.48 -19.92
N TRP A 405 -0.93 -27.81 -20.00
CA TRP A 405 -2.12 -28.51 -20.49
C TRP A 405 -2.25 -29.95 -19.96
N GLU A 406 -3.35 -30.64 -20.32
CA GLU A 406 -3.58 -32.03 -19.93
C GLU A 406 -2.85 -33.06 -20.82
N VAL A 407 -2.27 -32.63 -21.95
CA VAL A 407 -1.51 -33.48 -22.89
C VAL A 407 -0.30 -32.72 -23.43
N THR A 408 0.78 -33.45 -23.73
CA THR A 408 2.02 -32.90 -24.31
C THR A 408 1.96 -33.03 -25.82
N GLU A 409 1.38 -32.04 -26.48
CA GLU A 409 1.25 -31.96 -27.93
C GLU A 409 1.11 -30.51 -28.37
N THR A 410 0.91 -30.27 -29.67
CA THR A 410 0.50 -28.95 -30.17
C THR A 410 -1.00 -28.80 -29.97
N ILE A 411 -1.43 -27.72 -29.31
CA ILE A 411 -2.85 -27.44 -29.07
C ILE A 411 -3.30 -26.17 -29.79
N SER A 412 -4.60 -26.05 -29.99
CA SER A 412 -5.23 -24.80 -30.44
C SER A 412 -5.13 -23.74 -29.36
N PHE A 413 -4.79 -22.52 -29.76
CA PHE A 413 -4.78 -21.35 -28.89
C PHE A 413 -5.32 -20.14 -29.62
N TYR A 414 -6.05 -19.31 -28.90
CA TYR A 414 -6.86 -18.27 -29.50
C TYR A 414 -6.54 -16.91 -28.89
N PRO A 415 -5.44 -16.27 -29.31
CA PRO A 415 -5.06 -14.96 -28.84
C PRO A 415 -6.09 -13.93 -29.29
N THR A 416 -6.35 -12.98 -28.40
CA THR A 416 -7.10 -11.78 -28.73
C THR A 416 -6.33 -10.94 -29.74
N ILE A 417 -7.07 -10.27 -30.63
CA ILE A 417 -6.51 -9.40 -31.67
C ILE A 417 -7.27 -8.10 -31.79
N HIS A 418 -6.55 -7.07 -32.22
CA HIS A 418 -7.18 -5.84 -32.63
C HIS A 418 -8.06 -6.05 -33.87
N THR A 419 -9.35 -5.80 -33.71
CA THR A 419 -10.34 -5.75 -34.78
C THR A 419 -11.05 -4.40 -34.68
N GLU A 420 -11.30 -3.74 -35.81
CA GLU A 420 -11.98 -2.44 -35.81
C GLU A 420 -13.33 -2.52 -35.08
N GLY A 421 -13.53 -1.64 -34.10
CA GLY A 421 -14.73 -1.61 -33.25
C GLY A 421 -14.73 -2.60 -32.07
N LYS A 422 -13.65 -3.35 -31.83
CA LYS A 422 -13.52 -4.31 -30.72
C LYS A 422 -12.34 -3.97 -29.81
N VAL A 423 -12.45 -4.36 -28.54
CA VAL A 423 -11.38 -4.24 -27.54
C VAL A 423 -10.35 -5.36 -27.79
N SER A 424 -9.07 -5.05 -27.60
CA SER A 424 -7.97 -6.00 -27.71
C SER A 424 -7.21 -6.04 -26.41
N ASP A 425 -7.27 -7.19 -25.73
CA ASP A 425 -6.61 -7.42 -24.44
C ASP A 425 -5.94 -8.80 -24.47
N PRO A 426 -4.60 -8.88 -24.60
CA PRO A 426 -3.87 -10.15 -24.60
C PRO A 426 -4.15 -11.01 -23.36
N GLY A 427 -4.51 -10.39 -22.23
CA GLY A 427 -4.89 -11.06 -20.99
C GLY A 427 -6.21 -11.83 -21.05
N LEU A 428 -6.99 -11.71 -22.13
CA LEU A 428 -8.19 -12.50 -22.42
C LEU A 428 -7.96 -13.60 -23.47
N SER A 429 -6.69 -13.93 -23.76
CA SER A 429 -6.36 -15.05 -24.63
C SER A 429 -6.68 -16.38 -23.93
N SER A 430 -7.13 -17.38 -24.68
CA SER A 430 -7.53 -18.67 -24.13
C SER A 430 -7.22 -19.82 -25.09
N CYS A 431 -7.19 -21.05 -24.58
CA CYS A 431 -7.20 -22.27 -25.39
C CYS A 431 -8.57 -22.55 -26.03
N PHE A 432 -9.59 -21.74 -25.70
CA PHE A 432 -10.96 -21.90 -26.19
C PHE A 432 -11.44 -20.72 -27.03
N ASN A 433 -12.37 -21.00 -27.95
CA ASN A 433 -13.12 -19.96 -28.65
C ASN A 433 -13.97 -19.15 -27.68
N MET A 434 -14.03 -17.84 -27.90
CA MET A 434 -15.01 -16.97 -27.27
C MET A 434 -16.43 -17.27 -27.77
N THR A 435 -17.43 -17.15 -26.90
CA THR A 435 -18.85 -17.28 -27.31
C THR A 435 -19.26 -16.17 -28.28
N GLU A 436 -20.37 -16.36 -29.02
CA GLU A 436 -20.91 -15.32 -29.91
C GLU A 436 -21.11 -13.97 -29.21
N LYS A 437 -21.57 -14.00 -27.95
CA LYS A 437 -21.75 -12.80 -27.12
C LYS A 437 -20.41 -12.10 -26.88
N THR A 438 -19.38 -12.83 -26.45
CA THR A 438 -18.05 -12.27 -26.15
C THR A 438 -17.37 -11.75 -27.42
N LEU A 439 -17.55 -12.44 -28.55
CA LEU A 439 -17.05 -12.00 -29.86
C LEU A 439 -17.67 -10.68 -30.35
N THR A 440 -18.77 -10.20 -29.78
CA THR A 440 -19.27 -8.85 -30.09
C THR A 440 -18.35 -7.74 -29.56
N GLN A 441 -17.61 -8.03 -28.49
CA GLN A 441 -16.75 -7.07 -27.79
C GLN A 441 -15.27 -7.25 -28.13
N TYR A 442 -14.83 -8.48 -28.41
CA TYR A 442 -13.42 -8.83 -28.58
C TYR A 442 -13.12 -9.50 -29.92
N GLY A 443 -11.93 -9.23 -30.46
CA GLY A 443 -11.40 -9.93 -31.63
C GLY A 443 -10.56 -11.12 -31.18
N GLN A 444 -10.60 -12.22 -31.94
CA GLN A 444 -9.84 -13.44 -31.65
C GLN A 444 -9.31 -14.04 -32.97
N LYS A 445 -8.10 -14.61 -32.97
CA LYS A 445 -7.54 -15.39 -34.10
C LYS A 445 -7.17 -16.80 -33.63
N TYR A 446 -7.17 -17.75 -34.55
CA TYR A 446 -6.64 -19.10 -34.29
C TYR A 446 -5.13 -19.14 -34.51
N ILE A 447 -4.41 -19.75 -33.56
CA ILE A 447 -3.02 -20.21 -33.73
C ILE A 447 -2.84 -21.60 -33.11
N GLU A 448 -1.67 -22.17 -33.31
CA GLU A 448 -1.22 -23.40 -32.65
C GLU A 448 0.01 -23.12 -31.79
N VAL A 449 0.04 -23.68 -30.59
CA VAL A 449 1.14 -23.49 -29.63
C VAL A 449 1.59 -24.83 -29.06
N PRO A 450 2.89 -25.00 -28.74
CA PRO A 450 3.35 -26.19 -28.04
C PRO A 450 2.77 -26.22 -26.62
N ALA A 451 2.23 -27.36 -26.21
CA ALA A 451 1.76 -27.61 -24.87
C ALA A 451 2.55 -28.72 -24.19
N ILE A 452 2.56 -28.70 -22.86
CA ILE A 452 3.19 -29.72 -22.04
C ILE A 452 2.33 -30.03 -20.82
N ARG A 453 2.28 -31.31 -20.45
CA ARG A 453 1.79 -31.69 -19.14
C ARG A 453 2.74 -31.21 -18.06
N ILE A 454 2.19 -30.55 -17.04
CA ILE A 454 2.99 -30.04 -15.92
C ILE A 454 3.73 -31.17 -15.21
N ASP A 455 3.11 -32.34 -15.01
CA ASP A 455 3.78 -33.47 -14.36
C ASP A 455 5.01 -33.97 -15.13
N GLN A 456 4.91 -34.04 -16.45
CA GLN A 456 6.04 -34.37 -17.32
C GLN A 456 7.14 -33.31 -17.22
N TRP A 457 6.80 -32.03 -17.30
CA TRP A 457 7.77 -30.95 -17.17
C TRP A 457 8.48 -30.95 -15.81
N LEU A 458 7.72 -31.12 -14.71
CA LEU A 458 8.26 -31.24 -13.36
C LEU A 458 9.21 -32.44 -13.22
N GLN A 459 8.91 -33.56 -13.86
CA GLN A 459 9.79 -34.74 -13.89
C GLN A 459 11.08 -34.47 -14.69
N GLU A 460 10.98 -33.82 -15.85
CA GLU A 460 12.13 -33.43 -16.68
C GLU A 460 13.09 -32.50 -15.92
N GLU A 461 12.55 -31.58 -15.13
CA GLU A 461 13.31 -30.63 -14.29
C GLU A 461 13.68 -31.19 -12.89
N ASN A 462 13.35 -32.45 -12.60
CA ASN A 462 13.65 -33.15 -11.34
C ASN A 462 13.00 -32.54 -10.07
N PHE A 463 11.77 -32.03 -10.17
CA PHE A 463 10.98 -31.62 -9.02
C PHE A 463 10.31 -32.81 -8.32
N GLU A 464 10.30 -32.79 -6.98
CA GLU A 464 9.60 -33.79 -6.17
C GLU A 464 8.17 -33.37 -5.78
N ASN A 465 7.93 -32.06 -5.69
CA ASN A 465 6.67 -31.40 -5.37
C ASN A 465 6.67 -29.95 -5.90
N ILE A 466 5.48 -29.34 -5.93
CA ILE A 466 5.31 -27.90 -6.06
C ILE A 466 4.40 -27.42 -4.94
N ASP A 467 4.81 -26.39 -4.20
CA ASP A 467 4.05 -25.89 -3.05
C ASP A 467 2.81 -25.09 -3.47
N MET A 468 2.92 -24.20 -4.45
CA MET A 468 1.84 -23.29 -4.82
C MET A 468 1.71 -23.14 -6.33
N ILE A 469 0.47 -22.99 -6.80
CA ILE A 469 0.14 -22.76 -8.20
C ILE A 469 -0.76 -21.54 -8.30
N CYS A 470 -0.40 -20.59 -9.15
CA CYS A 470 -1.17 -19.40 -9.50
C CYS A 470 -1.52 -19.47 -10.97
N MET A 471 -2.79 -19.34 -11.34
CA MET A 471 -3.21 -19.42 -12.73
C MET A 471 -4.26 -18.37 -13.10
N ASN A 472 -4.02 -17.71 -14.22
CA ASN A 472 -4.97 -16.83 -14.89
C ASN A 472 -5.02 -17.24 -16.36
N THR A 473 -5.96 -18.11 -16.70
CA THR A 473 -5.91 -18.90 -17.94
C THR A 473 -7.20 -18.87 -18.73
N ASN A 474 -8.16 -18.02 -18.31
CA ASN A 474 -9.40 -17.75 -19.04
C ASN A 474 -10.13 -19.05 -19.45
N GLY A 475 -10.42 -19.88 -18.44
CA GLY A 475 -11.23 -21.08 -18.60
C GLY A 475 -10.47 -22.40 -18.75
N ALA A 476 -9.14 -22.37 -18.87
CA ALA A 476 -8.29 -23.57 -19.04
C ALA A 476 -7.86 -24.25 -17.73
N ALA A 477 -8.21 -23.69 -16.58
CA ALA A 477 -7.76 -24.12 -15.26
C ALA A 477 -7.93 -25.64 -15.03
N LEU A 478 -9.08 -26.22 -15.37
CA LEU A 478 -9.33 -27.65 -15.16
C LEU A 478 -8.42 -28.56 -16.01
N ASN A 479 -8.17 -28.23 -17.28
CA ASN A 479 -7.26 -28.99 -18.14
C ASN A 479 -5.83 -28.93 -17.59
N ILE A 480 -5.41 -27.77 -17.12
CA ILE A 480 -4.11 -27.58 -16.49
C ILE A 480 -3.99 -28.45 -15.23
N LEU A 481 -5.00 -28.42 -14.36
CA LEU A 481 -5.05 -29.23 -13.13
C LEU A 481 -4.99 -30.75 -13.42
N LYS A 482 -5.60 -31.23 -14.51
CA LYS A 482 -5.44 -32.62 -14.97
C LYS A 482 -4.02 -32.94 -15.45
N GLY A 483 -3.32 -31.95 -15.99
CA GLY A 483 -1.91 -32.02 -16.40
C GLY A 483 -0.92 -32.18 -15.24
N LEU A 484 -1.31 -31.85 -14.00
CA LEU A 484 -0.48 -32.03 -12.81
C LEU A 484 -0.39 -33.47 -12.29
N GLY A 485 -1.29 -34.37 -12.72
CA GLY A 485 -1.26 -35.78 -12.33
C GLY A 485 -1.12 -35.97 -10.81
N SER A 486 -0.15 -36.80 -10.38
CA SER A 486 0.11 -37.06 -8.96
C SER A 486 0.74 -35.90 -8.20
N PHE A 487 1.31 -34.90 -8.89
CA PHE A 487 1.90 -33.73 -8.22
C PHE A 487 0.84 -32.87 -7.55
N LEU A 488 -0.41 -32.88 -8.06
CA LEU A 488 -1.52 -32.15 -7.48
C LEU A 488 -1.75 -32.50 -6.00
N GLU A 489 -1.63 -33.78 -5.62
CA GLU A 489 -1.79 -34.23 -4.23
C GLU A 489 -0.65 -33.78 -3.30
N LYS A 490 0.47 -33.31 -3.89
CA LYS A 490 1.63 -32.75 -3.20
C LYS A 490 1.65 -31.21 -3.23
N THR A 491 0.66 -30.59 -3.86
CA THR A 491 0.49 -29.13 -3.90
C THR A 491 -0.31 -28.64 -2.71
N LYS A 492 0.17 -27.57 -2.07
CA LYS A 492 -0.44 -27.00 -0.85
C LYS A 492 -1.53 -25.98 -1.19
N TYR A 493 -1.26 -25.12 -2.15
CA TYR A 493 -2.11 -23.98 -2.49
C TYR A 493 -2.34 -23.85 -3.98
N ILE A 494 -3.56 -23.52 -4.39
CA ILE A 494 -3.90 -23.19 -5.78
C ILE A 494 -4.72 -21.90 -5.77
N ILE A 495 -4.28 -20.88 -6.49
CA ILE A 495 -5.08 -19.68 -6.79
C ILE A 495 -5.41 -19.72 -8.28
N THR A 496 -6.68 -19.63 -8.64
CA THR A 496 -7.12 -19.67 -10.03
C THR A 496 -8.25 -18.71 -10.32
N ASP A 497 -8.21 -18.10 -11.52
CA ASP A 497 -9.38 -17.48 -12.12
C ASP A 497 -10.38 -18.56 -12.56
N CYS A 498 -11.67 -18.36 -12.31
CA CYS A 498 -12.73 -19.18 -12.84
C CYS A 498 -14.08 -18.45 -12.79
N LYS A 499 -14.97 -18.73 -13.72
CA LYS A 499 -16.29 -18.08 -13.79
C LYS A 499 -17.40 -19.02 -13.36
N THR A 500 -18.55 -18.42 -13.04
CA THR A 500 -19.82 -19.13 -12.82
C THR A 500 -20.73 -19.10 -14.06
N SER A 501 -20.26 -18.52 -15.17
CA SER A 501 -20.95 -18.43 -16.46
C SER A 501 -19.97 -18.45 -17.63
N TYR A 502 -20.44 -18.86 -18.81
CA TYR A 502 -19.63 -19.00 -20.01
C TYR A 502 -19.41 -17.67 -20.78
N ASP A 503 -18.15 -17.29 -20.95
CA ASP A 503 -17.60 -16.37 -21.92
C ASP A 503 -16.84 -17.08 -23.06
N TYR A 504 -16.41 -18.34 -22.87
CA TYR A 504 -15.79 -19.23 -23.86
C TYR A 504 -16.61 -20.52 -24.07
N GLU A 505 -16.54 -21.10 -25.27
CA GLU A 505 -17.39 -22.24 -25.67
C GLU A 505 -17.16 -23.52 -24.85
N SER A 506 -15.98 -23.70 -24.27
CA SER A 506 -15.58 -24.93 -23.58
C SER A 506 -14.76 -24.67 -22.32
N GLU A 507 -14.88 -23.48 -21.73
CA GLU A 507 -14.24 -23.24 -20.42
C GLU A 507 -14.83 -24.11 -19.33
N CYS A 508 -14.02 -24.41 -18.32
CA CYS A 508 -14.52 -24.96 -17.06
C CYS A 508 -15.17 -23.88 -16.20
N LEU A 509 -16.25 -24.23 -15.53
CA LEU A 509 -16.85 -23.40 -14.49
C LEU A 509 -16.37 -23.81 -13.09
N LEU A 510 -16.57 -22.92 -12.11
CA LEU A 510 -16.07 -23.12 -10.73
C LEU A 510 -16.49 -24.47 -10.14
N TYR A 511 -17.73 -24.90 -10.38
CA TYR A 511 -18.25 -26.15 -9.82
C TYR A 511 -17.47 -27.37 -10.33
N GLU A 512 -16.97 -27.35 -11.56
CA GLU A 512 -16.20 -28.45 -12.16
C GLU A 512 -14.80 -28.54 -11.55
N ILE A 513 -14.17 -27.39 -11.27
CA ILE A 513 -12.90 -27.34 -10.53
C ILE A 513 -13.08 -27.85 -9.11
N VAL A 514 -14.11 -27.38 -8.41
CA VAL A 514 -14.43 -27.81 -7.04
C VAL A 514 -14.68 -29.32 -6.99
N GLU A 515 -15.46 -29.85 -7.94
CA GLU A 515 -15.75 -31.28 -8.02
C GLU A 515 -14.48 -32.10 -8.29
N PHE A 516 -13.63 -31.66 -9.22
CA PHE A 516 -12.36 -32.31 -9.52
C PHE A 516 -11.37 -32.32 -8.35
N LEU A 517 -11.30 -31.20 -7.61
CA LEU A 517 -10.36 -31.01 -6.51
C LEU A 517 -10.83 -31.64 -5.19
N LYS A 518 -12.13 -31.89 -5.03
CA LYS A 518 -12.73 -32.46 -3.81
C LYS A 518 -12.10 -33.80 -3.40
N ASP A 519 -11.84 -34.67 -4.37
CA ASP A 519 -11.24 -35.99 -4.13
C ASP A 519 -9.70 -35.93 -3.97
N LYS A 520 -9.12 -34.73 -4.04
CA LYS A 520 -7.69 -34.43 -3.93
C LYS A 520 -7.33 -33.65 -2.67
N TYR A 521 -8.20 -33.68 -1.67
CA TYR A 521 -8.02 -33.04 -0.35
C TYR A 521 -8.01 -31.51 -0.37
N PHE A 522 -8.42 -30.89 -1.47
CA PHE A 522 -8.51 -29.44 -1.56
C PHE A 522 -9.88 -28.95 -1.10
N GLU A 523 -9.88 -27.89 -0.30
CA GLU A 523 -11.07 -27.12 0.03
C GLU A 523 -10.93 -25.70 -0.49
N ILE A 524 -12.04 -25.19 -1.04
CA ILE A 524 -12.15 -23.79 -1.45
C ILE A 524 -12.22 -22.90 -0.20
N ILE A 525 -11.45 -21.83 -0.19
CA ILE A 525 -11.46 -20.82 0.86
C ILE A 525 -12.32 -19.64 0.39
N PRO A 526 -13.34 -19.22 1.17
CA PRO A 526 -14.12 -18.04 0.84
C PRO A 526 -13.23 -16.79 0.82
N THR A 527 -13.20 -16.10 -0.32
CA THR A 527 -12.50 -14.83 -0.50
C THR A 527 -13.48 -13.76 -0.99
N GLU A 528 -13.10 -12.50 -0.86
CA GLU A 528 -13.89 -11.34 -1.31
C GLU A 528 -13.68 -11.05 -2.80
N MET A 529 -12.90 -11.90 -3.49
CA MET A 529 -12.54 -11.71 -4.89
C MET A 529 -13.64 -12.25 -5.81
N GLU A 530 -13.97 -11.46 -6.82
CA GLU A 530 -14.89 -11.88 -7.87
C GLU A 530 -14.12 -12.71 -8.92
N ASN A 531 -14.55 -13.96 -9.13
CA ASN A 531 -13.97 -14.90 -10.10
C ASN A 531 -12.54 -15.39 -9.82
N ASP A 532 -11.89 -15.02 -8.72
CA ASP A 532 -10.57 -15.54 -8.34
C ASP A 532 -10.68 -16.32 -7.01
N TYR A 533 -10.23 -17.58 -7.01
CA TYR A 533 -10.47 -18.51 -5.89
C TYR A 533 -9.19 -19.13 -5.36
N LEU A 534 -9.11 -19.30 -4.04
CA LEU A 534 -8.05 -20.04 -3.36
C LEU A 534 -8.54 -21.43 -2.94
N PHE A 535 -7.77 -22.46 -3.28
CA PHE A 535 -7.93 -23.82 -2.81
C PHE A 535 -6.74 -24.22 -1.94
N VAL A 536 -7.03 -24.83 -0.79
CA VAL A 536 -6.01 -25.28 0.17
C VAL A 536 -6.09 -26.79 0.35
N ASN A 537 -4.97 -27.49 0.18
CA ASN A 537 -4.87 -28.91 0.41
C ASN A 537 -4.82 -29.22 1.92
N LYS A 538 -5.95 -29.65 2.48
CA LYS A 538 -6.11 -29.92 3.92
C LYS A 538 -5.32 -31.12 4.43
N LYS A 539 -4.85 -31.99 3.54
CA LYS A 539 -3.99 -33.12 3.91
C LYS A 539 -2.55 -32.67 4.17
N LEU A 540 -2.04 -31.73 3.39
CA LEU A 540 -0.67 -31.20 3.53
C LEU A 540 -0.63 -30.02 4.50
N ILE A 541 -1.66 -29.19 4.44
CA ILE A 541 -1.92 -28.11 5.37
C ILE A 541 -2.92 -28.66 6.38
N SER A 542 -2.45 -29.57 7.24
CA SER A 542 -3.14 -29.81 8.51
C SER A 542 -3.29 -28.45 9.15
N SER A 543 -4.54 -28.05 9.42
CA SER A 543 -4.92 -26.78 10.04
C SER A 543 -3.78 -26.25 10.89
N VAL A 544 -3.30 -25.03 10.61
CA VAL A 544 -2.54 -24.25 11.57
C VAL A 544 -3.06 -24.64 12.94
N SER A 545 -2.19 -25.23 13.75
CA SER A 545 -2.45 -25.43 15.15
C SER A 545 -2.81 -24.05 15.70
N VAL A 546 -4.11 -23.80 15.80
CA VAL A 546 -4.66 -23.30 17.03
C VAL A 546 -3.99 -24.16 18.07
N VAL A 547 -3.01 -23.58 18.76
CA VAL A 547 -2.60 -24.10 20.05
C VAL A 547 -3.92 -24.18 20.80
N GLU A 548 -4.43 -25.41 20.96
CA GLU A 548 -5.24 -25.74 22.12
C GLU A 548 -4.33 -25.45 23.32
N ASP A 549 -4.22 -24.18 23.66
CA ASP A 549 -3.99 -23.81 25.03
C ASP A 549 -5.22 -24.38 25.73
N ASP A 550 -4.97 -25.30 26.64
CA ASP A 550 -5.92 -25.78 27.63
C ASP A 550 -6.60 -24.55 28.27
N ALA A 551 -7.66 -24.07 27.64
CA ALA A 551 -8.61 -23.20 28.28
C ALA A 551 -9.18 -24.04 29.42
N PRO A 552 -9.03 -23.63 30.68
CA PRO A 552 -9.55 -24.39 31.79
C PRO A 552 -11.03 -24.66 31.51
N GLU A 553 -11.48 -25.90 31.69
CA GLU A 553 -12.91 -26.22 31.73
C GLU A 553 -13.57 -25.30 32.77
N ILE A 554 -14.12 -24.17 32.32
CA ILE A 554 -14.94 -23.32 33.16
C ILE A 554 -16.27 -24.05 33.28
N ASN A 555 -16.34 -24.88 34.32
CA ASN A 555 -17.51 -25.67 34.76
C ASN A 555 -18.78 -24.83 35.05
N GLY A 556 -18.82 -23.55 34.69
CA GLY A 556 -19.96 -22.63 34.82
C GLY A 556 -20.93 -22.60 33.64
N LEU A 557 -20.50 -22.95 32.41
CA LEU A 557 -21.31 -22.71 31.20
C LEU A 557 -22.45 -23.73 31.00
N LYS A 558 -22.39 -24.94 31.59
CA LYS A 558 -23.48 -25.95 31.42
C LYS A 558 -24.81 -25.55 32.06
N LYS A 559 -24.85 -24.55 32.97
CA LYS A 559 -26.09 -24.14 33.64
C LYS A 559 -26.90 -23.09 32.86
N THR A 560 -26.30 -22.35 31.93
CA THR A 560 -26.97 -21.28 31.18
C THR A 560 -27.48 -21.71 29.79
N PHE A 561 -26.86 -22.71 29.16
CA PHE A 561 -27.22 -23.13 27.79
C PHE A 561 -28.23 -24.29 27.68
N SER A 562 -28.81 -24.77 28.79
CA SER A 562 -29.63 -25.99 28.81
C SER A 562 -31.15 -25.79 28.74
N ASN A 563 -31.65 -24.59 28.46
CA ASN A 563 -33.10 -24.39 28.29
C ASN A 563 -33.45 -23.77 26.93
N GLN A 564 -33.56 -24.62 25.90
CA GLN A 564 -34.47 -24.33 24.79
C GLN A 564 -35.90 -24.33 25.33
N LYS A 565 -36.41 -23.16 25.69
CA LYS A 565 -37.84 -22.94 25.83
C LYS A 565 -38.25 -21.82 24.89
N THR A 566 -39.11 -22.19 23.94
CA THR A 566 -39.91 -21.27 23.14
C THR A 566 -40.76 -20.41 24.06
N TYR A 567 -40.48 -19.11 24.13
CA TYR A 567 -41.26 -18.15 24.89
C TYR A 567 -41.75 -17.00 23.99
N ASN A 568 -43.06 -16.77 24.04
CA ASN A 568 -43.81 -15.79 23.27
C ASN A 568 -43.70 -14.34 23.80
N ASN A 569 -42.53 -13.93 24.31
CA ASN A 569 -42.30 -12.53 24.72
C ASN A 569 -40.90 -12.10 24.25
N ASN A 570 -40.82 -11.47 23.08
CA ASN A 570 -39.58 -10.93 22.52
C ASN A 570 -39.10 -9.73 23.36
N SER A 571 -38.18 -9.95 24.30
CA SER A 571 -37.51 -8.87 25.01
C SER A 571 -36.58 -8.12 24.04
N GLU A 572 -36.39 -6.82 24.25
CA GLU A 572 -35.40 -6.04 23.52
C GLU A 572 -33.97 -6.54 23.79
N LEU A 573 -33.75 -7.15 24.97
CA LEU A 573 -32.49 -7.75 25.42
C LEU A 573 -32.20 -9.14 24.79
N ASP A 574 -33.18 -9.74 24.12
CA ASP A 574 -32.99 -11.05 23.51
C ASP A 574 -32.13 -10.95 22.25
N SER A 575 -31.09 -11.78 22.21
CA SER A 575 -30.17 -11.93 21.09
C SER A 575 -30.74 -12.94 20.10
N ARG A 576 -31.07 -12.48 18.90
CA ARG A 576 -31.72 -13.29 17.83
C ARG A 576 -31.54 -12.63 16.46
N PHE A 577 -32.00 -13.28 15.40
CA PHE A 577 -32.09 -12.62 14.08
C PHE A 577 -33.18 -11.54 14.07
N PHE A 578 -32.97 -10.47 13.29
CA PHE A 578 -34.04 -9.53 12.98
C PHE A 578 -35.14 -10.20 12.16
N LEU A 579 -36.39 -9.93 12.50
CA LEU A 579 -37.56 -10.43 11.78
C LEU A 579 -38.17 -9.31 10.94
N ILE A 580 -38.78 -9.64 9.80
CA ILE A 580 -39.50 -8.66 8.95
C ILE A 580 -40.65 -7.95 9.68
N THR A 581 -41.09 -8.51 10.82
CA THR A 581 -42.12 -7.95 11.70
C THR A 581 -41.56 -7.03 12.79
N ASP A 582 -40.24 -6.95 12.95
CA ASP A 582 -39.63 -6.02 13.90
C ASP A 582 -39.87 -4.57 13.47
N GLU A 583 -39.93 -3.67 14.45
CA GLU A 583 -40.07 -2.24 14.18
C GLU A 583 -38.90 -1.72 13.34
N GLN A 584 -39.21 -0.86 12.38
CA GLN A 584 -38.24 -0.19 11.51
C GLN A 584 -38.47 1.32 11.50
N THR A 585 -37.42 2.08 11.18
CA THR A 585 -37.51 3.52 10.88
C THR A 585 -37.05 3.79 9.46
N LYS A 586 -37.59 4.82 8.82
CA LYS A 586 -37.24 5.20 7.43
C LYS A 586 -36.13 6.24 7.36
N SER A 587 -35.84 6.87 8.49
CA SER A 587 -34.84 7.92 8.63
C SER A 587 -34.28 7.96 10.04
N MET A 588 -33.16 8.65 10.22
CA MET A 588 -32.58 8.98 11.51
C MET A 588 -32.11 10.42 11.51
N GLU A 589 -32.46 11.21 12.55
CA GLU A 589 -32.18 12.66 12.59
C GLU A 589 -32.66 13.42 11.33
N GLY A 590 -33.78 12.99 10.75
CA GLY A 590 -34.31 13.55 9.50
C GLY A 590 -33.63 13.05 8.22
N ILE A 591 -32.47 12.40 8.30
CA ILE A 591 -31.76 11.85 7.14
C ILE A 591 -32.45 10.56 6.68
N PRO A 592 -33.02 10.51 5.45
CA PRO A 592 -33.66 9.31 4.91
C PRO A 592 -32.63 8.24 4.55
N PHE A 593 -32.95 6.96 4.81
CA PHE A 593 -32.04 5.88 4.45
C PHE A 593 -32.09 5.55 2.94
N PRO A 594 -30.94 5.30 2.30
CA PRO A 594 -30.90 4.81 0.93
C PRO A 594 -31.57 3.45 0.80
N LYS A 595 -32.17 3.17 -0.37
CA LYS A 595 -32.91 1.91 -0.60
C LYS A 595 -32.05 0.65 -0.46
N TYR A 596 -30.75 0.76 -0.71
CA TYR A 596 -29.80 -0.35 -0.59
C TYR A 596 -29.43 -0.68 0.86
N TRP A 597 -29.76 0.18 1.83
CA TRP A 597 -29.67 -0.13 3.25
C TRP A 597 -30.87 -0.97 3.70
N TRP A 598 -30.82 -2.26 3.41
CA TRP A 598 -31.92 -3.19 3.65
C TRP A 598 -32.10 -3.56 5.14
N SER A 599 -31.04 -3.60 5.94
CA SER A 599 -31.07 -3.96 7.37
C SER A 599 -31.10 -2.74 8.31
N ARG A 600 -30.41 -1.65 7.96
CA ARG A 600 -30.26 -0.45 8.81
C ARG A 600 -31.57 0.12 9.36
N PRO A 601 -32.70 0.15 8.61
CA PRO A 601 -34.01 0.52 9.16
C PRO A 601 -34.40 -0.22 10.44
N PHE A 602 -34.09 -1.51 10.53
CA PHE A 602 -34.38 -2.37 11.68
C PHE A 602 -33.32 -2.19 12.78
N GLU A 603 -32.04 -2.20 12.39
CA GLU A 603 -30.93 -2.12 13.33
C GLU A 603 -30.94 -0.82 14.12
N TYR A 604 -31.08 0.32 13.45
CA TYR A 604 -31.11 1.62 14.11
C TYR A 604 -32.36 1.82 14.95
N LYS A 605 -33.51 1.33 14.49
CA LYS A 605 -34.73 1.40 15.28
C LYS A 605 -34.63 0.54 16.55
N TRP A 606 -34.01 -0.63 16.46
CA TRP A 606 -33.76 -1.47 17.63
C TRP A 606 -32.71 -0.88 18.56
N ALA A 607 -31.57 -0.45 18.04
CA ALA A 607 -30.50 0.18 18.82
C ALA A 607 -30.98 1.45 19.55
N SER A 608 -31.89 2.23 18.93
CA SER A 608 -32.48 3.42 19.56
C SER A 608 -33.25 3.13 20.86
N LYS A 609 -33.67 1.88 21.12
CA LYS A 609 -34.38 1.50 22.35
C LYS A 609 -33.46 1.42 23.57
N PHE A 610 -32.15 1.45 23.35
CA PHE A 610 -31.14 1.40 24.42
C PHE A 610 -30.59 2.78 24.80
N THR A 611 -31.11 3.86 24.23
CA THR A 611 -30.68 5.24 24.52
C THR A 611 -31.49 5.88 25.65
N GLY A 612 -30.98 6.98 26.21
CA GLY A 612 -31.60 7.65 27.35
C GLY A 612 -30.74 8.83 27.83
N GLN A 613 -31.40 9.88 28.33
CA GLN A 613 -30.76 11.14 28.73
C GLN A 613 -29.78 10.98 29.91
N GLU A 614 -29.83 9.86 30.61
CA GLU A 614 -28.94 9.51 31.70
C GLU A 614 -27.64 8.81 31.25
N TYR A 615 -27.58 8.31 30.00
CA TYR A 615 -26.47 7.45 29.57
C TYR A 615 -25.32 8.22 28.95
N THR A 616 -24.10 7.77 29.28
CA THR A 616 -22.89 8.06 28.49
C THR A 616 -22.66 6.92 27.50
N VAL A 617 -22.57 7.23 26.21
CA VAL A 617 -22.60 6.22 25.14
C VAL A 617 -21.45 6.36 24.15
N LEU A 618 -21.08 5.23 23.53
CA LEU A 618 -20.11 5.15 22.43
C LEU A 618 -20.78 4.52 21.20
N ASP A 619 -20.64 5.16 20.04
CA ASP A 619 -20.84 4.57 18.73
C ASP A 619 -19.47 4.13 18.17
N ALA A 620 -19.21 2.83 18.14
CA ALA A 620 -17.90 2.26 17.83
C ALA A 620 -17.87 1.67 16.41
N GLY A 621 -16.96 2.18 15.57
CA GLY A 621 -16.94 1.88 14.14
C GLY A 621 -18.12 2.53 13.44
N CYS A 622 -18.39 3.79 13.79
CA CYS A 622 -19.64 4.46 13.43
C CYS A 622 -19.72 4.85 11.96
N GLY A 623 -18.63 4.78 11.19
CA GLY A 623 -18.52 5.28 9.82
C GLY A 623 -18.61 6.80 9.72
N ILE A 624 -18.14 7.35 8.60
CA ILE A 624 -18.09 8.81 8.38
C ILE A 624 -19.49 9.41 8.26
N THR A 625 -20.34 8.88 7.37
CA THR A 625 -21.61 9.52 7.01
C THR A 625 -22.84 8.95 7.71
N HIS A 626 -22.70 7.85 8.46
CA HIS A 626 -23.83 7.21 9.13
C HIS A 626 -24.44 8.10 10.25
N PRO A 627 -25.78 8.24 10.32
CA PRO A 627 -26.42 9.23 11.18
C PRO A 627 -26.62 8.81 12.64
N PHE A 628 -26.32 7.56 13.02
CA PHE A 628 -26.65 7.04 14.37
C PHE A 628 -25.92 7.80 15.48
N LYS A 629 -24.63 8.10 15.31
CA LYS A 629 -23.87 8.97 16.22
C LYS A 629 -24.54 10.31 16.53
N TRP A 630 -25.21 10.93 15.55
CA TRP A 630 -25.91 12.20 15.75
C TRP A 630 -27.19 12.01 16.56
N TYR A 631 -27.92 10.93 16.31
CA TYR A 631 -29.06 10.53 17.14
C TYR A 631 -28.67 10.31 18.60
N LEU A 632 -27.52 9.66 18.84
CA LEU A 632 -26.98 9.49 20.19
C LEU A 632 -26.67 10.84 20.86
N GLY A 633 -26.08 11.78 20.12
CA GLY A 633 -25.79 13.14 20.62
C GLY A 633 -27.04 13.93 21.04
N ASN A 634 -28.18 13.65 20.42
CA ASN A 634 -29.46 14.30 20.73
C ASN A 634 -30.28 13.59 21.81
N THR A 635 -30.06 12.30 22.02
CA THR A 635 -30.85 11.49 22.96
C THR A 635 -30.15 11.17 24.27
N CYS A 636 -28.82 11.12 24.28
CA CYS A 636 -28.03 10.70 25.43
C CYS A 636 -27.36 11.88 26.15
N SER A 637 -26.97 11.68 27.42
CA SER A 637 -26.29 12.71 28.21
C SER A 637 -24.98 13.15 27.55
N LYS A 638 -24.20 12.16 27.10
CA LYS A 638 -22.91 12.36 26.44
C LYS A 638 -22.69 11.25 25.42
N ALA A 639 -22.43 11.64 24.18
CA ALA A 639 -22.14 10.72 23.09
C ALA A 639 -20.69 10.85 22.62
N TRP A 640 -20.09 9.70 22.33
CA TRP A 640 -18.80 9.56 21.67
C TRP A 640 -19.00 8.77 20.39
N ALA A 641 -18.27 9.12 19.34
CA ALA A 641 -18.27 8.38 18.08
C ALA A 641 -16.82 8.13 17.67
N CYS A 642 -16.49 6.87 17.44
CA CYS A 642 -15.14 6.43 17.16
C CYS A 642 -15.08 5.74 15.80
N ASP A 643 -14.17 6.18 14.96
CA ASP A 643 -13.85 5.52 13.70
C ASP A 643 -12.34 5.56 13.45
N ILE A 644 -11.82 4.61 12.68
CA ILE A 644 -10.39 4.58 12.34
C ILE A 644 -10.05 5.59 11.25
N ASP A 645 -11.04 5.99 10.43
CA ASP A 645 -10.85 6.96 9.36
C ASP A 645 -10.69 8.39 9.93
N PRO A 646 -9.56 9.08 9.66
CA PRO A 646 -9.29 10.42 10.18
C PRO A 646 -10.29 11.48 9.72
N GLN A 647 -11.05 11.22 8.65
CA GLN A 647 -12.12 12.10 8.18
C GLN A 647 -13.23 12.27 9.22
N ILE A 648 -13.33 11.38 10.23
CA ILE A 648 -14.29 11.52 11.33
C ILE A 648 -14.06 12.81 12.15
N LEU A 649 -12.89 13.42 12.06
CA LEU A 649 -12.57 14.68 12.76
C LEU A 649 -12.84 15.93 11.90
N ASP A 650 -13.17 15.76 10.62
CA ASP A 650 -13.40 16.86 9.69
C ASP A 650 -14.88 17.00 9.34
N TYR A 651 -15.56 17.94 10.00
CA TYR A 651 -16.95 18.26 9.75
C TYR A 651 -17.23 18.65 8.30
N GLU A 652 -16.32 19.34 7.61
CA GLU A 652 -16.54 19.75 6.22
C GLU A 652 -16.56 18.53 5.30
N THR A 653 -15.64 17.59 5.53
CA THR A 653 -15.58 16.33 4.80
C THR A 653 -16.80 15.45 5.09
N ILE A 654 -17.22 15.33 6.36
CA ILE A 654 -18.45 14.60 6.72
C ILE A 654 -19.67 15.19 6.00
N MET A 655 -19.81 16.53 5.96
CA MET A 655 -20.92 17.21 5.28
C MET A 655 -20.92 16.92 3.78
N LYS A 656 -19.76 17.07 3.12
CA LYS A 656 -19.60 16.81 1.68
C LYS A 656 -19.93 15.36 1.33
N GLN A 657 -19.44 14.41 2.12
CA GLN A 657 -19.70 12.99 1.89
C GLN A 657 -21.18 12.65 2.18
N THR A 658 -21.78 13.23 3.22
CA THR A 658 -23.22 13.07 3.52
C THR A 658 -24.08 13.55 2.34
N LYS A 659 -23.70 14.67 1.71
CA LYS A 659 -24.36 15.15 0.48
C LYS A 659 -24.24 14.15 -0.67
N SER A 660 -23.08 13.54 -0.82
CA SER A 660 -22.84 12.51 -1.85
C SER A 660 -23.68 11.26 -1.62
N ASP A 661 -23.71 10.77 -0.37
CA ASP A 661 -24.30 9.48 -0.02
C ASP A 661 -25.83 9.54 0.12
N PHE A 662 -26.35 10.66 0.64
CA PHE A 662 -27.77 10.82 1.00
C PHE A 662 -28.48 11.96 0.23
N GLY A 663 -27.74 12.74 -0.55
CA GLY A 663 -28.29 13.84 -1.36
C GLY A 663 -28.30 15.21 -0.68
N GLN A 664 -28.77 16.22 -1.42
CA GLN A 664 -28.77 17.62 -0.96
C GLN A 664 -29.65 17.84 0.28
N ASP A 665 -30.82 17.21 0.36
CA ASP A 665 -31.73 17.39 1.49
C ASP A 665 -31.10 16.95 2.82
N ALA A 666 -30.31 15.87 2.81
CA ALA A 666 -29.58 15.40 3.99
C ALA A 666 -28.47 16.38 4.41
N TYR A 667 -27.78 16.99 3.43
CA TYR A 667 -26.81 18.05 3.68
C TYR A 667 -27.46 19.27 4.32
N ASP A 668 -28.61 19.70 3.81
CA ASP A 668 -29.31 20.88 4.33
C ASP A 668 -29.78 20.65 5.77
N ILE A 669 -30.36 19.48 6.05
CA ILE A 669 -30.73 19.07 7.42
C ILE A 669 -29.50 19.09 8.35
N MET A 670 -28.37 18.57 7.87
CA MET A 670 -27.12 18.55 8.62
C MET A 670 -26.58 19.95 8.88
N TYR A 671 -26.63 20.82 7.88
CA TYR A 671 -26.14 22.19 7.97
C TYR A 671 -26.96 23.00 8.98
N GLU A 672 -28.29 22.88 8.91
CA GLU A 672 -29.21 23.56 9.82
C GLU A 672 -29.06 23.10 11.28
N ASN A 673 -28.68 21.84 11.50
CA ASN A 673 -28.56 21.24 12.83
C ASN A 673 -27.11 21.08 13.33
N ILE A 674 -26.13 21.66 12.64
CA ILE A 674 -24.69 21.46 12.91
C ILE A 674 -24.31 21.71 14.38
N HIS A 675 -24.90 22.72 15.02
CA HIS A 675 -24.66 23.04 16.42
C HIS A 675 -25.10 21.94 17.39
N GLN A 676 -26.13 21.16 17.03
CA GLN A 676 -26.57 20.02 17.81
C GLN A 676 -25.60 18.84 17.64
N TRP A 677 -25.01 18.70 16.46
CA TRP A 677 -24.18 17.56 16.10
C TRP A 677 -22.75 17.70 16.64
N MET A 678 -22.29 18.95 16.82
CA MET A 678 -21.05 19.28 17.54
C MET A 678 -21.04 18.85 19.03
N LYS A 679 -22.16 18.36 19.57
CA LYS A 679 -22.22 17.79 20.93
C LYS A 679 -21.59 16.39 21.02
N VAL A 680 -21.41 15.70 19.90
CA VAL A 680 -20.79 14.37 19.86
C VAL A 680 -19.27 14.52 19.92
N ASN A 681 -18.63 13.74 20.79
CA ASN A 681 -17.18 13.69 20.89
C ASN A 681 -16.65 12.75 19.80
N LEU A 682 -16.17 13.33 18.70
CA LEU A 682 -15.60 12.59 17.57
C LEU A 682 -14.16 12.17 17.88
N VAL A 683 -13.83 10.92 17.62
CA VAL A 683 -12.50 10.35 17.87
C VAL A 683 -12.03 9.52 16.69
N CYS A 684 -10.84 9.83 16.19
CA CYS A 684 -10.11 8.99 15.25
C CYS A 684 -9.28 7.96 16.04
N SER A 685 -9.74 6.71 16.09
CA SER A 685 -9.01 5.61 16.74
C SER A 685 -9.55 4.25 16.32
N SER A 686 -8.68 3.22 16.40
CA SER A 686 -9.12 1.84 16.22
C SER A 686 -9.97 1.39 17.42
N ILE A 687 -11.09 0.74 17.15
CA ILE A 687 -11.94 0.14 18.20
C ILE A 687 -11.27 -1.07 18.89
N CYS A 688 -10.20 -1.63 18.30
CA CYS A 688 -9.32 -2.61 18.93
C CYS A 688 -8.43 -2.00 20.03
N SER A 689 -8.32 -0.66 20.10
CA SER A 689 -7.48 0.04 21.06
C SER A 689 -8.06 1.42 21.40
N LEU A 690 -9.19 1.42 22.12
CA LEU A 690 -9.87 2.67 22.49
C LEU A 690 -8.98 3.55 23.40
N PRO A 691 -8.94 4.88 23.18
CA PRO A 691 -8.07 5.76 23.95
C PRO A 691 -8.35 5.74 25.46
N ASN A 692 -7.28 5.79 26.26
CA ASN A 692 -7.37 5.76 27.72
C ASN A 692 -8.20 6.92 28.30
N TYR A 693 -8.21 8.09 27.65
CA TYR A 693 -8.98 9.25 28.10
C TYR A 693 -10.50 9.11 27.89
N MET A 694 -10.97 8.15 27.10
CA MET A 694 -12.41 7.90 26.95
C MET A 694 -13.01 7.43 28.28
N PRO A 695 -14.23 7.89 28.64
CA PRO A 695 -14.89 7.49 29.88
C PRO A 695 -15.33 6.02 29.84
N MET A 696 -15.87 5.56 30.96
CA MET A 696 -16.70 4.35 30.96
C MET A 696 -18.06 4.65 30.34
N PHE A 697 -18.62 3.70 29.61
CA PHE A 697 -19.87 3.84 28.86
C PHE A 697 -20.97 2.97 29.46
N ASP A 698 -22.17 3.55 29.57
CA ASP A 698 -23.37 2.80 29.93
C ASP A 698 -23.92 2.02 28.74
N ARG A 699 -23.66 2.50 27.52
CA ARG A 699 -23.96 1.78 26.29
C ARG A 699 -22.79 1.88 25.32
N ILE A 700 -22.40 0.76 24.75
CA ILE A 700 -21.51 0.73 23.59
C ILE A 700 -22.32 0.13 22.45
N PHE A 701 -22.40 0.85 21.34
CA PHE A 701 -23.05 0.42 20.12
C PHE A 701 -21.98 0.05 19.10
N CYS A 702 -22.12 -1.11 18.46
CA CYS A 702 -21.24 -1.56 17.39
C CYS A 702 -22.11 -2.27 16.34
N ILE A 703 -22.52 -1.52 15.31
CA ILE A 703 -23.64 -1.90 14.44
C ILE A 703 -23.12 -2.26 13.03
N SER A 704 -23.16 -3.55 12.67
CA SER A 704 -22.51 -4.18 11.50
C SER A 704 -21.11 -3.60 11.24
N MET A 705 -20.21 -3.92 12.15
CA MET A 705 -18.80 -3.54 12.08
C MET A 705 -17.87 -4.73 12.36
N LEU A 706 -18.25 -5.64 13.26
CA LEU A 706 -17.37 -6.74 13.68
C LEU A 706 -17.07 -7.72 12.54
N GLU A 707 -17.95 -7.85 11.55
CA GLU A 707 -17.79 -8.69 10.36
C GLU A 707 -16.67 -8.23 9.44
N HIS A 708 -16.20 -7.00 9.59
CA HIS A 708 -15.03 -6.46 8.89
C HIS A 708 -13.71 -6.71 9.65
N LEU A 709 -13.76 -7.36 10.82
CA LEU A 709 -12.61 -7.64 11.67
C LEU A 709 -12.20 -9.12 11.58
N SER A 710 -10.90 -9.39 11.73
CA SER A 710 -10.43 -10.75 12.02
C SER A 710 -10.93 -11.23 13.39
N ASN A 711 -10.83 -12.54 13.68
CA ASN A 711 -11.25 -13.06 14.99
C ASN A 711 -10.43 -12.47 16.15
N ASP A 712 -9.14 -12.20 15.92
CA ASP A 712 -8.25 -11.63 16.94
C ASP A 712 -8.58 -10.17 17.19
N GLU A 713 -8.86 -9.40 16.14
CA GLU A 713 -9.33 -8.02 16.25
C GLU A 713 -10.71 -7.94 16.89
N MET A 714 -11.63 -8.87 16.58
CA MET A 714 -12.93 -8.98 17.23
C MET A 714 -12.78 -9.28 18.71
N LYS A 715 -11.92 -10.23 19.08
CA LYS A 715 -11.59 -10.54 20.48
C LYS A 715 -11.01 -9.33 21.21
N GLN A 716 -10.03 -8.68 20.61
CA GLN A 716 -9.38 -7.50 21.16
C GLN A 716 -10.36 -6.31 21.27
N THR A 717 -11.26 -6.14 20.30
CA THR A 717 -12.35 -5.16 20.34
C THR A 717 -13.32 -5.44 21.48
N LEU A 718 -13.79 -6.68 21.63
CA LEU A 718 -14.68 -7.09 22.71
C LEU A 718 -14.02 -6.92 24.09
N LYS A 719 -12.71 -7.14 24.18
CA LYS A 719 -11.90 -6.86 25.36
C LYS A 719 -11.84 -5.36 25.69
N GLU A 720 -11.59 -4.50 24.71
CA GLU A 720 -11.61 -3.04 24.93
C GLU A 720 -13.02 -2.54 25.29
N PHE A 721 -14.07 -3.09 24.66
CA PHE A 721 -15.45 -2.81 25.04
C PHE A 721 -15.73 -3.23 26.47
N ALA A 722 -15.34 -4.44 26.90
CA ALA A 722 -15.49 -4.89 28.28
C ALA A 722 -14.77 -3.93 29.25
N LYS A 723 -13.53 -3.53 28.97
CA LYS A 723 -12.77 -2.57 29.79
C LYS A 723 -13.45 -1.21 29.90
N LYS A 724 -14.14 -0.76 28.85
CA LYS A 724 -14.81 0.55 28.80
C LYS A 724 -16.29 0.49 29.16
N LEU A 725 -16.87 -0.68 29.35
CA LEU A 725 -18.28 -0.85 29.69
C LEU A 725 -18.51 -0.69 31.20
N SER A 726 -19.45 0.15 31.61
CA SER A 726 -19.79 0.36 33.02
C SER A 726 -20.35 -0.93 33.64
N SER A 727 -20.32 -1.04 34.97
CA SER A 727 -20.76 -2.27 35.68
C SER A 727 -22.22 -2.69 35.40
N LYS A 728 -23.06 -1.76 34.97
CA LYS A 728 -24.45 -2.00 34.53
C LYS A 728 -24.64 -1.70 33.04
N GLY A 729 -23.54 -1.55 32.31
CA GLY A 729 -23.53 -1.19 30.91
C GLY A 729 -24.01 -2.34 30.03
N LEU A 730 -24.52 -1.98 28.85
CA LEU A 730 -24.90 -2.92 27.80
C LEU A 730 -24.09 -2.66 26.55
N LEU A 731 -23.60 -3.74 25.95
CA LEU A 731 -22.96 -3.73 24.65
C LEU A 731 -24.00 -4.23 23.63
N VAL A 732 -24.36 -3.35 22.69
CA VAL A 732 -25.44 -3.52 21.72
C VAL A 732 -24.81 -3.70 20.36
N ILE A 733 -24.86 -4.93 19.84
CA ILE A 733 -24.13 -5.34 18.64
C ILE A 733 -25.09 -5.88 17.58
N THR A 734 -24.80 -5.61 16.32
CA THR A 734 -25.35 -6.35 15.18
C THR A 734 -24.22 -6.88 14.31
N VAL A 735 -24.41 -8.07 13.73
CA VAL A 735 -23.44 -8.71 12.81
C VAL A 735 -24.14 -9.40 11.66
N ASP A 736 -23.48 -9.41 10.51
CA ASP A 736 -23.88 -10.13 9.33
C ASP A 736 -23.64 -11.64 9.44
N TYR A 737 -24.66 -12.44 9.12
CA TYR A 737 -24.63 -13.89 9.03
C TYR A 737 -24.80 -14.33 7.57
N PRO A 738 -24.00 -15.28 7.06
CA PRO A 738 -23.16 -16.23 7.80
C PRO A 738 -21.72 -15.76 8.13
N THR A 739 -21.35 -14.52 7.80
CA THR A 739 -19.99 -13.99 8.01
C THR A 739 -19.51 -14.17 9.45
N ILE A 740 -20.36 -13.83 10.42
CA ILE A 740 -20.16 -14.15 11.83
C ILE A 740 -21.26 -15.08 12.31
N HIS A 741 -20.86 -16.28 12.75
CA HIS A 741 -21.79 -17.20 13.39
C HIS A 741 -22.09 -16.75 14.84
N PRO A 742 -23.36 -16.60 15.26
CA PRO A 742 -23.71 -16.09 16.60
C PRO A 742 -23.06 -16.86 17.75
N LYS A 743 -22.96 -18.18 17.61
CA LYS A 743 -22.27 -19.04 18.58
C LYS A 743 -20.81 -18.61 18.80
N LYS A 744 -20.08 -18.35 17.72
CA LYS A 744 -18.66 -17.95 17.78
C LYS A 744 -18.49 -16.56 18.40
N LEU A 745 -19.37 -15.61 18.04
CA LEU A 745 -19.39 -14.29 18.66
C LEU A 745 -19.55 -14.39 20.19
N LEU A 746 -20.46 -15.24 20.66
CA LEU A 746 -20.69 -15.44 22.09
C LEU A 746 -19.55 -16.16 22.80
N GLU A 747 -18.87 -17.10 22.14
CA GLU A 747 -17.69 -17.78 22.69
C GLU A 747 -16.54 -16.79 22.91
N ILE A 748 -16.28 -15.91 21.93
CA ILE A 748 -15.26 -14.86 22.05
C ILE A 748 -15.67 -13.82 23.10
N ALA A 749 -16.94 -13.39 23.11
CA ALA A 749 -17.43 -12.46 24.13
C ALA A 749 -17.26 -13.03 25.55
N ALA A 750 -17.59 -14.30 25.74
CA ALA A 750 -17.46 -14.96 27.04
C ALA A 750 -16.00 -15.05 27.51
N SER A 751 -15.02 -15.19 26.59
CA SER A 751 -13.60 -15.18 26.98
C SER A 751 -13.13 -13.83 27.52
N GLU A 752 -13.83 -12.75 27.18
CA GLU A 752 -13.54 -11.38 27.65
C GLU A 752 -14.49 -10.92 28.76
N GLY A 753 -15.18 -11.84 29.43
CA GLY A 753 -16.05 -11.54 30.57
C GLY A 753 -17.41 -10.94 30.19
N LEU A 754 -17.86 -11.10 28.95
CA LEU A 754 -19.15 -10.62 28.46
C LEU A 754 -20.14 -11.77 28.26
N ILE A 755 -21.32 -11.65 28.84
CA ILE A 755 -22.41 -12.64 28.71
C ILE A 755 -23.68 -11.99 28.14
N PRO A 756 -24.57 -12.77 27.51
CA PRO A 756 -25.84 -12.26 27.01
C PRO A 756 -26.71 -11.62 28.08
N ALA A 757 -27.30 -10.48 27.74
CA ALA A 757 -28.12 -9.71 28.66
C ALA A 757 -29.52 -10.32 28.86
N GLY A 758 -30.09 -10.90 27.79
CA GLY A 758 -31.37 -11.62 27.74
C GLY A 758 -31.23 -13.04 27.18
N ASN A 759 -32.31 -13.59 26.59
CA ASN A 759 -32.28 -14.92 25.99
C ASN A 759 -31.49 -14.92 24.67
N ILE A 760 -31.11 -16.11 24.20
CA ILE A 760 -30.28 -16.29 23.00
C ILE A 760 -30.93 -17.31 22.06
N GLU A 761 -30.98 -17.00 20.78
CA GLU A 761 -31.38 -17.93 19.72
C GLU A 761 -30.17 -18.23 18.81
N LEU A 762 -29.62 -19.46 18.86
CA LEU A 762 -28.40 -19.84 18.11
C LEU A 762 -28.67 -20.70 16.86
N GLY A 763 -29.94 -20.91 16.51
CA GLY A 763 -30.34 -21.72 15.35
C GLY A 763 -30.09 -21.03 14.02
N SER A 764 -30.44 -21.70 12.92
CA SER A 764 -30.46 -21.08 11.59
C SER A 764 -31.47 -19.93 11.52
N PRO A 765 -31.27 -18.93 10.65
CA PRO A 765 -32.21 -17.82 10.47
C PRO A 765 -33.64 -18.34 10.21
N PRO A 766 -34.66 -17.85 10.93
CA PRO A 766 -36.04 -18.24 10.68
C PRO A 766 -36.52 -17.75 9.31
N LYS A 767 -37.57 -18.38 8.76
CA LYS A 767 -38.09 -18.07 7.40
C LYS A 767 -38.46 -16.60 7.20
N ASN A 768 -38.87 -15.92 8.27
CA ASN A 768 -39.27 -14.51 8.27
C ASN A 768 -38.14 -13.58 8.77
N ALA A 769 -36.89 -14.04 8.79
CA ALA A 769 -35.75 -13.19 9.09
C ALA A 769 -35.52 -12.15 7.98
N VAL A 770 -35.13 -10.94 8.37
CA VAL A 770 -34.73 -9.87 7.45
C VAL A 770 -33.51 -10.36 6.66
N ASN A 771 -33.58 -10.26 5.32
CA ASN A 771 -32.48 -10.63 4.43
C ASN A 771 -32.30 -9.63 3.29
N GLY A 772 -31.07 -9.50 2.81
CA GLY A 772 -30.67 -8.50 1.81
C GLY A 772 -30.88 -8.91 0.35
N ASN A 773 -31.07 -10.20 0.04
CA ASN A 773 -31.25 -10.67 -1.33
C ASN A 773 -31.93 -12.06 -1.40
N PRO A 774 -33.01 -12.24 -2.19
CA PRO A 774 -33.63 -13.54 -2.41
C PRO A 774 -32.93 -14.45 -3.44
N TYR A 775 -31.88 -13.99 -4.15
CA TYR A 775 -31.30 -14.71 -5.30
C TYR A 775 -29.84 -15.18 -5.17
N TYR A 776 -29.19 -15.01 -4.01
CA TYR A 776 -27.81 -15.45 -3.71
C TYR A 776 -27.75 -15.85 -2.21
N PRO A 777 -26.69 -16.48 -1.64
CA PRO A 777 -26.77 -16.97 -0.27
C PRO A 777 -27.21 -15.82 0.65
N ALA A 778 -28.38 -15.99 1.25
CA ALA A 778 -29.10 -14.90 1.88
C ALA A 778 -28.28 -14.37 3.07
N LEU A 779 -28.01 -13.06 3.04
CA LEU A 779 -27.35 -12.35 4.13
C LEU A 779 -28.42 -11.95 5.14
N TYR A 780 -28.21 -12.30 6.41
CA TYR A 780 -29.12 -12.01 7.52
C TYR A 780 -28.39 -11.21 8.59
N VAL A 781 -29.13 -10.46 9.41
CA VAL A 781 -28.53 -9.72 10.54
C VAL A 781 -28.94 -10.33 11.87
N TYR A 782 -27.94 -10.65 12.68
CA TYR A 782 -28.11 -11.10 14.05
C TYR A 782 -27.89 -9.94 15.03
N ARG A 783 -28.86 -9.69 15.92
CA ARG A 783 -28.73 -8.71 17.01
C ARG A 783 -28.31 -9.41 18.30
N CYS A 784 -27.38 -8.80 19.01
CA CYS A 784 -26.81 -9.32 20.24
C CYS A 784 -26.72 -8.23 21.31
N VAL A 785 -27.14 -8.55 22.54
CA VAL A 785 -26.96 -7.66 23.69
C VAL A 785 -26.14 -8.38 24.73
N LEU A 786 -25.01 -7.80 25.08
CA LEU A 786 -24.07 -8.33 26.05
C LEU A 786 -23.95 -7.41 27.27
N LYS A 787 -23.53 -7.97 28.40
CA LYS A 787 -23.23 -7.27 29.66
C LYS A 787 -22.05 -7.96 30.34
N HIS A 788 -21.46 -7.30 31.33
CA HIS A 788 -20.47 -7.94 32.20
C HIS A 788 -21.03 -9.18 32.89
N ASP A 789 -20.24 -10.24 32.88
CA ASP A 789 -20.42 -11.37 33.77
C ASP A 789 -20.02 -10.95 35.18
N LYS A 790 -20.93 -11.11 36.14
CA LYS A 790 -20.65 -10.74 37.54
C LYS A 790 -19.66 -11.69 38.22
N SER A 791 -19.32 -12.81 37.56
CA SER A 791 -18.37 -13.81 38.05
C SER A 791 -16.95 -13.66 37.51
N PHE A 792 -16.76 -12.75 36.54
CA PHE A 792 -15.49 -12.37 35.94
C PHE A 792 -14.98 -11.08 36.59
#